data_AF-A0A9Q1GWS2-F1
#
_entry.id   AF-A0A9Q1GWS2-F1
#
_cell.length_a   1.000
_cell.length_b   1.000
_cell.length_c   1.000
_cell.angle_alpha   90.00
_cell.angle_beta   90.00
_cell.angle_gamma   90.00
#
_symmetry.space_group_name_H-M   'P 1'
#
loop_
_entity.id
_entity.type
_entity.pdbx_description
1 polymer ?
#
loop_
_entity_poly.entity_id
_entity_poly.type
_entity_poly.pdbx_seq_one_letter_code
_entity_poly.pdbx_strand_id
1 'polypeptide(L)'
;MALQLQLVSSSFSVSSANSRLPLAGVRSLRSISAGKCFLRPPTRSCDVLSSRRLVKTTTFCVKVEEGKKKVLEAETENWGKVSAVLFDMDGVLCNSEEPSRRAAVDVFAEMGVDVTAEDFVPFMGTGEANFLGGVASAKGVKGFDVNAAKKRFFEIYLEKYAKPNCGIGFPGALELITQCKDKGLKVAVASSADRIKVDANLAAAGLPIEMFDAIVSADAFENLKPAPDIFIAASKTLNVPPSECVVIEDALAGLQAAKAANMRCIVVTTTLSQETLSTAGPSLIRKDIGNITLDDIISGGSSPNNEKLQASQFATLGQQTQGLPKGEVQNSFSIGGLQASRRNIVRYGSLGVALSCFFFVLTNWKAMQYASPKALWNLIFGMNSPSFEPNEGQSWSSRVQQLVNYISDLERRGNVPTVPEFPSRLDWLNTAPLQFRRDLKGKVVVLDFWTYCCINCMHVLPDLEFLEKKYKDKPFTIIGVHSAKFDNEKDLEAIRNAVLRYGITHPVVNDGDLYLWRELGVNSWPTFAVVGPNGQLLTQISGEGHRKDLDAIVEAALMFYGKRKLLDETPLPLRLEKDNDPRLLTSPLKFPGKLAVDVLNNRLFISDSNHNRIVVTDLDGNYIMQVGSSGEEGLRDGSFDDATFNKPQGLAYNAKRNVLYVADTENHALSVNAAEVADKIH
;
A
#
# COMPACT_ATOMS: atom_id res chain seq x y z
N MET A 1 -43.56 19.54 44.93
CA MET A 1 -42.79 19.47 46.20
C MET A 1 -41.41 18.95 45.84
N ALA A 2 -40.29 19.67 46.03
CA ALA A 2 -39.97 20.76 46.96
C ALA A 2 -40.04 20.31 48.44
N LEU A 3 -39.05 20.57 49.31
CA LEU A 3 -37.86 21.44 49.20
C LEU A 3 -36.82 21.10 50.31
N GLN A 4 -35.55 21.56 50.19
CA GLN A 4 -34.59 21.84 51.31
C GLN A 4 -34.07 20.65 52.16
N LEU A 5 -33.00 20.70 52.99
CA LEU A 5 -31.84 21.59 53.30
C LEU A 5 -30.72 20.66 53.91
N GLN A 6 -29.48 21.01 54.33
CA GLN A 6 -28.84 22.27 54.75
C GLN A 6 -27.30 22.18 54.68
N LEU A 7 -26.62 23.24 54.16
CA LEU A 7 -25.34 23.93 54.58
C LEU A 7 -24.11 23.11 55.10
N VAL A 8 -22.85 23.60 55.10
CA VAL A 8 -22.29 24.85 55.68
C VAL A 8 -20.89 25.23 55.11
N SER A 9 -20.65 26.55 54.88
CA SER A 9 -19.37 27.33 54.71
C SER A 9 -18.31 26.87 53.67
N SER A 10 -17.83 27.67 52.71
CA SER A 10 -17.06 28.96 52.76
C SER A 10 -15.55 28.80 53.09
N SER A 11 -14.57 29.56 52.56
CA SER A 11 -14.56 30.84 51.80
C SER A 11 -13.34 31.00 50.85
N PHE A 12 -13.46 31.92 49.89
CA PHE A 12 -12.50 32.93 49.37
C PHE A 12 -11.05 33.03 49.98
N SER A 13 -10.00 33.54 49.31
CA SER A 13 -9.71 33.90 47.88
C SER A 13 -8.38 34.70 47.77
N VAL A 14 -7.74 34.78 46.58
CA VAL A 14 -7.08 36.01 46.00
C VAL A 14 -5.89 36.67 46.75
N SER A 15 -4.85 37.27 46.14
CA SER A 15 -4.18 37.15 44.83
C SER A 15 -2.89 38.03 44.83
N SER A 16 -2.10 38.00 43.75
CA SER A 16 -1.18 39.09 43.31
C SER A 16 0.07 39.41 44.17
N ALA A 17 1.06 40.20 43.72
CA ALA A 17 1.73 40.33 42.42
C ALA A 17 2.98 41.25 42.56
N ASN A 18 3.96 41.10 41.65
CA ASN A 18 5.15 41.98 41.48
C ASN A 18 6.15 41.97 42.69
N SER A 19 7.44 42.32 42.57
CA SER A 19 8.16 43.07 41.52
C SER A 19 9.68 42.79 41.47
N ARG A 20 10.27 42.92 40.27
CA ARG A 20 11.59 43.53 39.92
C ARG A 20 12.91 43.10 40.62
N LEU A 21 13.87 42.69 39.78
CA LEU A 21 15.29 43.12 39.66
C LEU A 21 16.02 43.77 40.87
N PRO A 22 17.32 43.44 41.00
CA PRO A 22 18.34 44.47 40.79
C PRO A 22 19.41 44.13 39.72
N LEU A 23 20.35 45.05 39.49
CA LEU A 23 21.34 45.09 38.40
C LEU A 23 22.78 45.33 38.92
N ALA A 24 23.77 44.91 38.13
CA ALA A 24 25.21 45.27 38.20
C ALA A 24 26.02 44.82 39.45
N GLY A 25 27.35 44.63 39.38
CA GLY A 25 28.27 44.66 38.22
C GLY A 25 29.75 44.89 38.62
N VAL A 26 30.55 45.40 37.68
CA VAL A 26 31.89 46.05 37.86
C VAL A 26 33.17 45.18 37.93
N ARG A 27 33.88 45.07 36.77
CA ARG A 27 35.36 45.17 36.53
C ARG A 27 36.30 44.19 37.34
N SER A 28 37.64 44.07 37.22
CA SER A 28 38.74 44.69 36.42
C SER A 28 40.01 43.77 36.49
N LEU A 29 41.09 43.81 35.70
CA LEU A 29 41.44 44.33 34.35
C LEU A 29 42.94 43.99 34.01
N ARG A 30 43.29 43.71 32.73
CA ARG A 30 44.66 43.72 32.13
C ARG A 30 45.62 42.58 32.58
N SER A 31 46.79 42.29 31.96
CA SER A 31 47.59 42.98 30.91
C SER A 31 48.39 41.96 30.04
N ILE A 32 48.56 42.12 28.70
CA ILE A 32 49.74 42.68 27.97
C ILE A 32 51.00 41.74 28.00
N SER A 33 51.81 41.47 26.94
CA SER A 33 52.07 42.10 25.63
C SER A 33 52.64 41.14 24.54
N ALA A 34 52.37 41.47 23.26
CA ALA A 34 53.30 41.52 22.09
C ALA A 34 54.07 40.25 21.60
N GLY A 35 54.55 40.16 20.34
CA GLY A 35 54.73 41.24 19.34
C GLY A 35 54.49 40.88 17.87
N LYS A 36 55.04 41.71 16.96
CA LYS A 36 54.71 41.77 15.51
C LYS A 36 55.94 41.70 14.61
N CYS A 37 55.68 41.64 13.30
CA CYS A 37 56.48 42.04 12.12
C CYS A 37 57.08 40.89 11.31
N PHE A 38 57.26 40.94 9.98
CA PHE A 38 56.74 41.70 8.81
C PHE A 38 57.78 41.43 7.69
N LEU A 39 57.39 41.22 6.41
CA LEU A 39 58.04 41.75 5.17
C LEU A 39 57.70 40.95 3.87
N ARG A 40 57.96 41.58 2.71
CA ARG A 40 57.86 41.20 1.27
C ARG A 40 58.92 42.04 0.50
N PRO A 41 59.15 41.95 -0.84
CA PRO A 41 58.92 40.90 -1.87
C PRO A 41 60.30 40.38 -2.43
N PRO A 42 60.87 40.64 -3.65
CA PRO A 42 60.36 40.73 -5.04
C PRO A 42 61.17 40.04 -6.20
N THR A 43 60.47 39.71 -7.31
CA THR A 43 60.87 39.75 -8.76
C THR A 43 62.11 39.02 -9.36
N ARG A 44 61.86 38.24 -10.44
CA ARG A 44 62.49 38.22 -11.81
C ARG A 44 61.86 37.08 -12.67
N SER A 45 61.25 37.30 -13.84
CA SER A 45 61.76 37.36 -15.25
C SER A 45 62.41 36.04 -15.76
N CYS A 46 62.16 35.48 -16.97
CA CYS A 46 61.45 35.96 -18.18
C CYS A 46 60.96 34.81 -19.12
N ASP A 47 60.03 35.16 -20.03
CA ASP A 47 59.64 34.62 -21.37
C ASP A 47 59.91 33.18 -21.84
N VAL A 48 58.88 32.55 -22.48
CA VAL A 48 58.80 32.33 -23.97
C VAL A 48 57.44 31.72 -24.41
N LEU A 49 57.05 32.07 -25.65
CA LEU A 49 55.90 31.63 -26.49
C LEU A 49 55.40 30.17 -26.29
N SER A 50 54.12 29.83 -26.53
CA SER A 50 53.33 30.17 -27.73
C SER A 50 51.80 30.05 -27.58
N SER A 51 51.05 30.56 -28.57
CA SER A 51 49.59 30.72 -28.53
C SER A 51 48.82 29.72 -29.39
N ARG A 52 47.65 29.26 -28.92
CA ARG A 52 46.45 28.97 -29.76
C ARG A 52 45.16 29.07 -28.92
N ARG A 53 44.10 29.62 -29.52
CA ARG A 53 42.82 29.97 -28.88
C ARG A 53 41.69 29.98 -29.94
N LEU A 54 40.44 30.08 -29.48
CA LEU A 54 39.17 30.12 -30.25
C LEU A 54 38.78 28.75 -30.87
N VAL A 55 37.59 28.20 -30.58
CA VAL A 55 36.22 28.68 -30.91
C VAL A 55 35.95 28.62 -32.42
N LYS A 56 34.88 27.91 -32.81
CA LYS A 56 34.27 28.00 -34.14
C LYS A 56 32.74 28.00 -34.04
N THR A 57 32.12 28.53 -35.09
CA THR A 57 30.75 29.04 -35.11
C THR A 57 29.86 28.24 -36.07
N THR A 58 28.55 28.30 -35.87
CA THR A 58 27.52 27.68 -36.72
C THR A 58 27.38 28.37 -38.08
N THR A 59 27.22 27.59 -39.15
CA THR A 59 26.64 28.04 -40.44
C THR A 59 25.81 26.92 -41.07
N PHE A 60 24.65 27.26 -41.66
CA PHE A 60 23.77 26.34 -42.41
C PHE A 60 24.20 26.16 -43.88
N CYS A 61 23.89 25.01 -44.48
CA CYS A 61 23.58 24.88 -45.92
C CYS A 61 22.73 23.62 -46.17
N VAL A 62 22.01 23.55 -47.30
CA VAL A 62 21.04 22.47 -47.63
C VAL A 62 21.07 22.15 -49.12
N LYS A 63 21.19 20.85 -49.50
CA LYS A 63 20.34 20.21 -50.54
C LYS A 63 20.58 18.69 -50.75
N VAL A 64 19.46 17.97 -50.75
CA VAL A 64 19.04 16.84 -51.64
C VAL A 64 19.93 15.59 -51.77
N GLU A 65 19.38 14.51 -51.19
CA GLU A 65 19.26 13.11 -51.65
C GLU A 65 20.15 12.52 -52.75
N GLU A 66 20.63 11.30 -52.48
CA GLU A 66 20.43 10.17 -53.40
C GLU A 66 20.07 8.91 -52.58
N GLY A 67 19.09 8.12 -53.04
CA GLY A 67 18.39 7.14 -52.20
C GLY A 67 18.90 5.69 -52.28
N LYS A 68 18.91 4.98 -51.15
CA LYS A 68 18.96 3.50 -51.10
C LYS A 68 17.84 2.93 -50.26
N LYS A 69 17.28 1.79 -50.69
CA LYS A 69 16.13 1.13 -50.08
C LYS A 69 16.45 0.75 -48.63
N LYS A 70 15.60 1.19 -47.69
CA LYS A 70 15.62 0.69 -46.32
C LYS A 70 15.06 -0.74 -46.32
N VAL A 71 15.91 -1.73 -46.11
CA VAL A 71 15.46 -3.07 -45.71
C VAL A 71 14.91 -2.93 -44.28
N LEU A 72 13.71 -3.46 -44.05
CA LEU A 72 13.17 -3.58 -42.70
C LEU A 72 13.70 -4.88 -42.11
N GLU A 73 14.91 -4.82 -41.57
CA GLU A 73 15.37 -5.81 -40.59
C GLU A 73 14.50 -5.67 -39.33
N ALA A 74 14.05 -6.80 -38.78
CA ALA A 74 13.31 -6.78 -37.53
C ALA A 74 14.25 -6.38 -36.40
N GLU A 75 13.82 -5.44 -35.54
CA GLU A 75 14.59 -5.05 -34.37
C GLU A 75 14.65 -6.23 -33.40
N THR A 76 15.83 -6.85 -33.27
CA THR A 76 16.09 -7.83 -32.21
C THR A 76 16.09 -7.10 -30.87
N GLU A 77 15.06 -7.34 -30.05
CA GLU A 77 15.00 -6.79 -28.71
C GLU A 77 16.28 -7.17 -27.94
N ASN A 78 17.04 -6.16 -27.52
CA ASN A 78 18.27 -6.37 -26.77
C ASN A 78 17.91 -6.91 -25.38
N TRP A 79 17.99 -8.24 -25.22
CA TRP A 79 17.45 -8.98 -24.07
C TRP A 79 17.84 -8.39 -22.71
N GLY A 80 19.02 -7.76 -22.61
CA GLY A 80 19.43 -6.95 -21.47
C GLY A 80 19.98 -7.76 -20.29
N LYS A 81 20.69 -7.06 -19.39
CA LYS A 81 21.37 -7.68 -18.22
C LYS A 81 20.36 -8.47 -17.38
N VAL A 82 20.76 -9.68 -16.96
CA VAL A 82 20.05 -10.49 -15.97
C VAL A 82 20.89 -10.53 -14.70
N SER A 83 20.25 -10.47 -13.54
CA SER A 83 20.93 -10.64 -12.25
C SER A 83 20.08 -11.37 -11.19
N ALA A 84 18.79 -11.61 -11.46
CA ALA A 84 17.94 -12.46 -10.63
C ALA A 84 17.01 -13.36 -11.46
N VAL A 85 16.73 -14.55 -10.95
CA VAL A 85 15.70 -15.49 -11.44
C VAL A 85 14.69 -15.74 -10.32
N LEU A 86 13.41 -15.51 -10.61
CA LEU A 86 12.30 -15.60 -9.66
C LEU A 86 11.37 -16.73 -10.12
N PHE A 87 11.28 -17.79 -9.33
CA PHE A 87 10.46 -18.96 -9.64
C PHE A 87 9.11 -18.86 -8.89
N ASP A 88 7.97 -19.13 -9.54
CA ASP A 88 6.86 -19.73 -8.78
C ASP A 88 7.28 -21.14 -8.31
N MET A 89 6.50 -21.73 -7.43
CA MET A 89 6.74 -23.02 -6.84
C MET A 89 5.73 -24.08 -7.29
N ASP A 90 4.44 -23.75 -7.32
CA ASP A 90 3.38 -24.67 -7.73
C ASP A 90 3.37 -24.71 -9.26
N GLY A 91 3.32 -25.90 -9.87
CA GLY A 91 3.39 -26.06 -11.33
C GLY A 91 4.77 -25.76 -11.97
N VAL A 92 5.65 -25.01 -11.30
CA VAL A 92 7.01 -24.65 -11.77
C VAL A 92 8.12 -25.47 -11.12
N LEU A 93 8.25 -25.43 -9.78
CA LEU A 93 9.26 -26.19 -9.04
C LEU A 93 8.75 -27.57 -8.62
N CYS A 94 7.43 -27.71 -8.38
CA CYS A 94 6.82 -28.95 -7.95
C CYS A 94 5.39 -29.16 -8.46
N ASN A 95 5.02 -30.43 -8.67
CA ASN A 95 3.67 -30.88 -8.99
C ASN A 95 2.85 -31.03 -7.71
N SER A 96 2.54 -29.89 -7.08
CA SER A 96 1.77 -29.77 -5.84
C SER A 96 0.25 -29.66 -6.06
N GLU A 97 -0.19 -29.42 -7.30
CA GLU A 97 -1.57 -29.07 -7.61
C GLU A 97 -2.57 -30.21 -7.44
N GLU A 98 -2.25 -31.41 -7.94
CA GLU A 98 -3.09 -32.60 -7.76
C GLU A 98 -3.13 -33.05 -6.28
N PRO A 99 -1.98 -33.10 -5.56
CA PRO A 99 -2.00 -33.40 -4.13
C PRO A 99 -2.74 -32.34 -3.30
N SER A 100 -2.67 -31.06 -3.68
CA SER A 100 -3.46 -29.98 -3.04
C SER A 100 -4.95 -30.21 -3.23
N ARG A 101 -5.39 -30.55 -4.45
CA ARG A 101 -6.81 -30.84 -4.71
C ARG A 101 -7.30 -32.06 -3.92
N ARG A 102 -6.50 -33.13 -3.80
CA ARG A 102 -6.85 -34.29 -2.97
C ARG A 102 -6.95 -33.96 -1.48
N ALA A 103 -6.00 -33.19 -0.94
CA ALA A 103 -6.07 -32.73 0.46
C ALA A 103 -7.30 -31.85 0.73
N ALA A 104 -7.74 -31.05 -0.25
CA ALA A 104 -8.95 -30.24 -0.11
C ALA A 104 -10.25 -31.06 -0.21
N VAL A 105 -10.29 -32.10 -1.07
CA VAL A 105 -11.40 -33.08 -1.08
C VAL A 105 -11.55 -33.75 0.29
N ASP A 106 -10.44 -34.17 0.90
CA ASP A 106 -10.44 -34.77 2.25
C ASP A 106 -11.01 -33.81 3.32
N VAL A 107 -10.66 -32.51 3.29
CA VAL A 107 -11.23 -31.50 4.21
C VAL A 107 -12.74 -31.39 4.05
N PHE A 108 -13.23 -31.32 2.82
CA PHE A 108 -14.67 -31.18 2.56
C PHE A 108 -15.45 -32.45 2.90
N ALA A 109 -14.83 -33.63 2.72
CA ALA A 109 -15.39 -34.90 3.17
C ALA A 109 -15.54 -34.96 4.70
N GLU A 110 -14.56 -34.47 5.47
CA GLU A 110 -14.67 -34.33 6.93
C GLU A 110 -15.78 -33.34 7.35
N MET A 111 -16.08 -32.34 6.51
CA MET A 111 -17.21 -31.42 6.69
C MET A 111 -18.57 -31.98 6.21
N GLY A 112 -18.60 -33.19 5.64
CA GLY A 112 -19.81 -33.81 5.09
C GLY A 112 -20.29 -33.19 3.77
N VAL A 113 -19.41 -32.56 3.00
CA VAL A 113 -19.71 -31.88 1.72
C VAL A 113 -19.08 -32.64 0.56
N ASP A 114 -19.91 -33.04 -0.42
CA ASP A 114 -19.45 -33.82 -1.58
C ASP A 114 -18.81 -32.93 -2.67
N VAL A 115 -17.53 -33.16 -2.93
CA VAL A 115 -16.70 -32.42 -3.88
C VAL A 115 -15.69 -33.36 -4.57
N THR A 116 -15.34 -33.06 -5.82
CA THR A 116 -14.29 -33.76 -6.56
C THR A 116 -13.06 -32.87 -6.73
N ALA A 117 -11.94 -33.42 -7.20
CA ALA A 117 -10.73 -32.63 -7.45
C ALA A 117 -10.95 -31.55 -8.53
N GLU A 118 -11.89 -31.78 -9.45
CA GLU A 118 -12.24 -30.89 -10.55
C GLU A 118 -12.95 -29.61 -10.07
N ASP A 119 -13.73 -29.68 -8.98
CA ASP A 119 -14.41 -28.50 -8.39
C ASP A 119 -13.42 -27.39 -7.99
N PHE A 120 -12.19 -27.76 -7.63
CA PHE A 120 -11.14 -26.85 -7.19
C PHE A 120 -10.37 -26.18 -8.36
N VAL A 121 -10.50 -26.69 -9.59
CA VAL A 121 -9.74 -26.21 -10.76
C VAL A 121 -9.93 -24.72 -11.05
N PRO A 122 -11.15 -24.14 -10.98
CA PRO A 122 -11.36 -22.71 -11.19
C PRO A 122 -10.70 -21.78 -10.16
N PHE A 123 -10.16 -22.33 -9.06
CA PHE A 123 -9.59 -21.57 -7.94
C PHE A 123 -8.09 -21.84 -7.73
N MET A 124 -7.45 -22.61 -8.60
CA MET A 124 -6.00 -22.88 -8.56
C MET A 124 -5.18 -21.59 -8.77
N GLY A 125 -4.03 -21.48 -8.09
CA GLY A 125 -3.18 -20.29 -8.10
C GLY A 125 -3.70 -19.05 -7.33
N THR A 126 -4.92 -19.08 -6.78
CA THR A 126 -5.57 -17.91 -6.14
C THR A 126 -5.29 -17.74 -4.63
N GLY A 127 -4.39 -18.56 -4.08
CA GLY A 127 -4.08 -18.64 -2.64
C GLY A 127 -5.10 -19.47 -1.84
N GLU A 128 -4.65 -20.13 -0.77
CA GLU A 128 -5.44 -21.17 -0.08
C GLU A 128 -6.80 -20.70 0.46
N ALA A 129 -6.94 -19.40 0.77
CA ALA A 129 -8.20 -18.82 1.22
C ALA A 129 -9.28 -18.82 0.12
N ASN A 130 -8.92 -18.47 -1.11
CA ASN A 130 -9.81 -18.50 -2.27
C ASN A 130 -9.97 -19.92 -2.83
N PHE A 131 -8.90 -20.73 -2.78
CA PHE A 131 -8.93 -22.14 -3.19
C PHE A 131 -9.99 -22.94 -2.43
N LEU A 132 -10.04 -22.81 -1.10
CA LEU A 132 -11.04 -23.48 -0.26
C LEU A 132 -12.36 -22.71 -0.21
N GLY A 133 -12.32 -21.39 0.00
CA GLY A 133 -13.51 -20.55 0.13
C GLY A 133 -14.33 -20.44 -1.16
N GLY A 134 -13.69 -20.53 -2.32
CA GLY A 134 -14.34 -20.53 -3.63
C GLY A 134 -15.22 -21.77 -3.84
N VAL A 135 -14.69 -22.97 -3.55
CA VAL A 135 -15.47 -24.22 -3.60
C VAL A 135 -16.56 -24.23 -2.54
N ALA A 136 -16.27 -23.76 -1.31
CA ALA A 136 -17.29 -23.63 -0.27
C ALA A 136 -18.46 -22.74 -0.70
N SER A 137 -18.17 -21.60 -1.34
CA SER A 137 -19.18 -20.70 -1.90
C SER A 137 -19.95 -21.34 -3.05
N ALA A 138 -19.26 -22.02 -3.98
CA ALA A 138 -19.88 -22.68 -5.14
C ALA A 138 -20.79 -23.85 -4.73
N LYS A 139 -20.45 -24.58 -3.67
CA LYS A 139 -21.22 -25.68 -3.08
C LYS A 139 -22.27 -25.22 -2.06
N GLY A 140 -22.34 -23.91 -1.76
CA GLY A 140 -23.34 -23.33 -0.85
C GLY A 140 -23.14 -23.65 0.63
N VAL A 141 -21.90 -23.92 1.06
CA VAL A 141 -21.56 -24.31 2.44
C VAL A 141 -21.80 -23.13 3.40
N LYS A 142 -22.80 -23.28 4.27
CA LYS A 142 -23.17 -22.23 5.24
C LYS A 142 -22.23 -22.24 6.45
N GLY A 143 -21.79 -21.07 6.87
CA GLY A 143 -20.92 -20.92 8.05
C GLY A 143 -19.49 -21.45 7.85
N PHE A 144 -19.00 -21.47 6.60
CA PHE A 144 -17.66 -21.95 6.28
C PHE A 144 -16.57 -21.05 6.92
N ASP A 145 -15.87 -21.58 7.94
CA ASP A 145 -14.69 -20.95 8.52
C ASP A 145 -13.46 -21.24 7.65
N VAL A 146 -13.06 -20.25 6.86
CA VAL A 146 -11.88 -20.32 5.98
C VAL A 146 -10.59 -20.58 6.76
N ASN A 147 -10.45 -20.09 8.00
CA ASN A 147 -9.24 -20.25 8.79
C ASN A 147 -9.15 -21.66 9.38
N ALA A 148 -10.25 -22.19 9.90
CA ALA A 148 -10.33 -23.59 10.34
C ALA A 148 -10.10 -24.55 9.16
N ALA A 149 -10.71 -24.29 8.00
CA ALA A 149 -10.53 -25.08 6.79
C ALA A 149 -9.07 -25.03 6.27
N LYS A 150 -8.44 -23.83 6.22
CA LYS A 150 -7.01 -23.69 5.87
C LYS A 150 -6.11 -24.46 6.83
N LYS A 151 -6.33 -24.36 8.14
CA LYS A 151 -5.56 -25.11 9.14
C LYS A 151 -5.69 -26.62 8.91
N ARG A 152 -6.91 -27.13 8.73
CA ARG A 152 -7.15 -28.57 8.51
C ARG A 152 -6.59 -29.06 7.17
N PHE A 153 -6.68 -28.23 6.14
CA PHE A 153 -6.04 -28.44 4.85
C PHE A 153 -4.53 -28.65 5.00
N PHE A 154 -3.82 -27.78 5.74
CA PHE A 154 -2.39 -27.95 5.96
C PHE A 154 -2.06 -29.21 6.77
N GLU A 155 -2.82 -29.53 7.82
CA GLU A 155 -2.63 -30.79 8.58
C GLU A 155 -2.69 -32.01 7.64
N ILE A 156 -3.74 -32.11 6.82
CA ILE A 156 -3.95 -33.22 5.88
C ILE A 156 -2.89 -33.22 4.75
N TYR A 157 -2.58 -32.05 4.20
CA TYR A 157 -1.62 -31.88 3.11
C TYR A 157 -0.20 -32.30 3.54
N LEU A 158 0.25 -31.85 4.71
CA LEU A 158 1.56 -32.21 5.27
C LEU A 158 1.64 -33.68 5.67
N GLU A 159 0.57 -34.23 6.28
CA GLU A 159 0.56 -35.62 6.75
C GLU A 159 0.51 -36.64 5.61
N LYS A 160 -0.25 -36.38 4.54
CA LYS A 160 -0.50 -37.37 3.47
C LYS A 160 0.32 -37.12 2.21
N TYR A 161 0.58 -35.86 1.85
CA TYR A 161 0.94 -35.49 0.47
C TYR A 161 2.33 -34.84 0.35
N ALA A 162 2.66 -33.85 1.18
CA ALA A 162 3.90 -33.07 1.13
C ALA A 162 4.94 -33.51 2.17
N LYS A 163 5.24 -34.82 2.24
CA LYS A 163 6.32 -35.33 3.08
C LYS A 163 7.70 -34.97 2.50
N PRO A 164 8.71 -34.65 3.32
CA PRO A 164 10.06 -34.39 2.83
C PRO A 164 10.58 -35.49 1.90
N ASN A 165 11.12 -35.09 0.74
CA ASN A 165 11.58 -35.96 -0.35
C ASN A 165 10.55 -36.96 -0.88
N CYS A 166 9.23 -36.66 -0.84
CA CYS A 166 8.21 -37.53 -1.45
C CYS A 166 8.22 -37.52 -2.99
N GLY A 167 8.99 -36.62 -3.63
CA GLY A 167 9.26 -36.66 -5.07
C GLY A 167 8.31 -35.84 -5.93
N ILE A 168 7.65 -34.83 -5.37
CA ILE A 168 6.80 -33.90 -6.16
C ILE A 168 7.59 -32.88 -6.99
N GLY A 169 8.92 -32.78 -6.82
CA GLY A 169 9.76 -31.84 -7.55
C GLY A 169 9.81 -32.13 -9.06
N PHE A 170 9.75 -31.10 -9.89
CA PHE A 170 9.90 -31.28 -11.34
C PHE A 170 11.37 -31.59 -11.71
N PRO A 171 11.64 -32.60 -12.57
CA PRO A 171 12.98 -32.90 -13.04
C PRO A 171 13.65 -31.68 -13.70
N GLY A 172 14.92 -31.43 -13.39
CA GLY A 172 15.67 -30.27 -13.88
C GLY A 172 15.54 -29.01 -13.02
N ALA A 173 14.62 -28.95 -12.05
CA ALA A 173 14.47 -27.77 -11.19
C ALA A 173 15.73 -27.51 -10.34
N LEU A 174 16.25 -28.56 -9.68
CA LEU A 174 17.46 -28.48 -8.86
C LEU A 174 18.69 -28.11 -9.70
N GLU A 175 18.83 -28.72 -10.88
CA GLU A 175 19.91 -28.47 -11.83
C GLU A 175 19.87 -27.03 -12.35
N LEU A 176 18.69 -26.49 -12.69
CA LEU A 176 18.54 -25.13 -13.20
C LEU A 176 18.83 -24.08 -12.12
N ILE A 177 18.33 -24.28 -10.89
CA ILE A 177 18.65 -23.41 -9.75
C ILE A 177 20.16 -23.40 -9.51
N THR A 178 20.80 -24.58 -9.51
CA THR A 178 22.26 -24.72 -9.34
C THR A 178 23.02 -23.96 -10.44
N GLN A 179 22.66 -24.15 -11.71
CA GLN A 179 23.26 -23.42 -12.85
C GLN A 179 23.11 -21.90 -12.73
N CYS A 180 21.99 -21.41 -12.21
CA CYS A 180 21.78 -19.98 -11.96
C CYS A 180 22.74 -19.46 -10.87
N LYS A 181 22.89 -20.18 -9.75
CA LYS A 181 23.79 -19.80 -8.65
C LYS A 181 25.26 -19.86 -9.05
N ASP A 182 25.68 -20.92 -9.76
CA ASP A 182 27.04 -21.07 -10.30
C ASP A 182 27.41 -19.95 -11.29
N LYS A 183 26.40 -19.40 -11.98
CA LYS A 183 26.55 -18.24 -12.86
C LYS A 183 26.60 -16.89 -12.11
N GLY A 184 26.36 -16.89 -10.80
CA GLY A 184 26.29 -15.69 -9.97
C GLY A 184 24.96 -14.95 -10.02
N LEU A 185 23.89 -15.57 -10.55
CA LEU A 185 22.54 -15.01 -10.50
C LEU A 185 21.94 -15.23 -9.12
N LYS A 186 21.17 -14.24 -8.64
CA LYS A 186 20.32 -14.40 -7.45
C LYS A 186 19.10 -15.25 -7.76
N VAL A 187 18.67 -16.10 -6.84
CA VAL A 187 17.52 -16.99 -7.04
C VAL A 187 16.50 -16.86 -5.91
N ALA A 188 15.21 -16.76 -6.24
CA ALA A 188 14.15 -16.62 -5.24
C ALA A 188 12.89 -17.43 -5.58
N VAL A 189 12.17 -17.85 -4.54
CA VAL A 189 10.79 -18.35 -4.65
C VAL A 189 9.82 -17.18 -4.47
N ALA A 190 8.79 -17.10 -5.31
CA ALA A 190 7.83 -16.01 -5.37
C ALA A 190 6.43 -16.56 -5.69
N SER A 191 5.74 -17.08 -4.65
CA SER A 191 4.50 -17.87 -4.80
C SER A 191 3.29 -17.26 -4.10
N SER A 192 2.09 -17.50 -4.65
CA SER A 192 0.79 -17.12 -4.09
C SER A 192 0.28 -18.10 -3.01
N ALA A 193 1.12 -19.02 -2.52
CA ALA A 193 0.81 -19.95 -1.45
C ALA A 193 1.23 -19.43 -0.05
N ASP A 194 0.52 -19.83 1.00
CA ASP A 194 0.95 -19.63 2.41
C ASP A 194 2.33 -20.25 2.69
N ARG A 195 3.12 -19.63 3.57
CA ARG A 195 4.52 -20.02 3.84
C ARG A 195 4.67 -21.46 4.30
N ILE A 196 3.72 -21.96 5.08
CA ILE A 196 3.69 -23.34 5.58
C ILE A 196 3.63 -24.38 4.45
N LYS A 197 2.93 -24.06 3.35
CA LYS A 197 2.91 -24.88 2.14
C LYS A 197 4.19 -24.69 1.32
N VAL A 198 4.74 -23.47 1.28
CA VAL A 198 6.00 -23.18 0.57
C VAL A 198 7.17 -23.97 1.14
N ASP A 199 7.44 -23.87 2.44
CA ASP A 199 8.56 -24.58 3.07
C ASP A 199 8.39 -26.12 2.95
N ALA A 200 7.16 -26.62 3.03
CA ALA A 200 6.84 -28.03 2.87
C ALA A 200 7.01 -28.53 1.44
N ASN A 201 6.56 -27.77 0.43
CA ASN A 201 6.70 -28.15 -0.98
C ASN A 201 8.16 -28.15 -1.42
N LEU A 202 8.98 -27.21 -0.94
CA LEU A 202 10.44 -27.23 -1.15
C LEU A 202 11.07 -28.50 -0.53
N ALA A 203 10.75 -28.81 0.72
CA ALA A 203 11.22 -30.03 1.38
C ALA A 203 10.75 -31.32 0.68
N ALA A 204 9.51 -31.35 0.19
CA ALA A 204 8.90 -32.48 -0.53
C ALA A 204 9.46 -32.68 -1.94
N ALA A 205 9.84 -31.57 -2.60
CA ALA A 205 10.55 -31.55 -3.87
C ALA A 205 12.05 -31.91 -3.78
N GLY A 206 12.62 -31.93 -2.56
CA GLY A 206 14.05 -32.13 -2.35
C GLY A 206 14.89 -30.90 -2.71
N LEU A 207 14.32 -29.69 -2.59
CA LEU A 207 14.98 -28.41 -2.84
C LEU A 207 15.35 -27.75 -1.50
N PRO A 208 16.64 -27.74 -1.09
CA PRO A 208 17.06 -27.15 0.18
C PRO A 208 16.78 -25.65 0.23
N ILE A 209 16.28 -25.17 1.37
CA ILE A 209 15.81 -23.79 1.54
C ILE A 209 16.94 -22.75 1.38
N GLU A 210 18.16 -23.13 1.78
CA GLU A 210 19.41 -22.39 1.64
C GLU A 210 19.89 -22.23 0.18
N MET A 211 19.24 -22.90 -0.78
CA MET A 211 19.45 -22.60 -2.19
C MET A 211 18.85 -21.25 -2.59
N PHE A 212 17.86 -20.71 -1.88
CA PHE A 212 17.21 -19.47 -2.27
C PHE A 212 17.78 -18.26 -1.51
N ASP A 213 18.11 -17.19 -2.24
CA ASP A 213 18.54 -15.91 -1.68
C ASP A 213 17.35 -15.12 -1.07
N ALA A 214 16.11 -15.42 -1.51
CA ALA A 214 14.87 -14.93 -0.92
C ALA A 214 13.72 -15.92 -1.14
N ILE A 215 12.75 -15.91 -0.21
CA ILE A 215 11.48 -16.67 -0.34
C ILE A 215 10.35 -15.72 0.01
N VAL A 216 9.38 -15.59 -0.90
CA VAL A 216 8.22 -14.71 -0.79
C VAL A 216 6.95 -15.54 -0.96
N SER A 217 6.06 -15.47 0.03
CA SER A 217 4.83 -16.26 0.18
C SER A 217 3.63 -15.34 0.45
N ALA A 218 2.41 -15.86 0.29
CA ALA A 218 1.16 -15.10 0.34
C ALA A 218 0.90 -14.34 1.66
N ASP A 219 1.38 -14.85 2.80
CA ASP A 219 1.01 -14.37 4.15
C ASP A 219 1.40 -12.90 4.41
N ALA A 220 2.27 -12.33 3.58
CA ALA A 220 2.74 -10.96 3.68
C ALA A 220 2.04 -9.97 2.73
N PHE A 221 1.01 -10.38 1.97
CA PHE A 221 0.40 -9.56 0.91
C PHE A 221 -1.14 -9.56 0.93
N GLU A 222 -1.76 -8.38 0.81
CA GLU A 222 -3.20 -8.27 0.51
C GLU A 222 -3.51 -8.66 -0.95
N ASN A 223 -2.60 -8.38 -1.89
CA ASN A 223 -2.77 -8.68 -3.31
C ASN A 223 -1.83 -9.83 -3.74
N LEU A 224 -2.42 -10.93 -4.22
CA LEU A 224 -1.70 -12.04 -4.83
C LEU A 224 -1.68 -11.90 -6.37
N LYS A 225 -0.98 -12.79 -7.08
CA LYS A 225 -0.97 -12.83 -8.55
C LYS A 225 -2.42 -12.84 -9.08
N PRO A 226 -2.84 -11.96 -10.02
CA PRO A 226 -2.02 -11.23 -10.98
C PRO A 226 -1.46 -9.86 -10.55
N ALA A 227 -1.57 -9.48 -9.27
CA ALA A 227 -0.87 -8.28 -8.78
C ALA A 227 0.66 -8.50 -8.76
N PRO A 228 1.48 -7.47 -9.05
CA PRO A 228 2.94 -7.59 -9.14
C PRO A 228 3.65 -7.68 -7.78
N ASP A 229 2.93 -7.47 -6.69
CA ASP A 229 3.41 -7.23 -5.33
C ASP A 229 4.45 -8.27 -4.86
N ILE A 230 4.14 -9.56 -5.04
CA ILE A 230 5.01 -10.70 -4.69
C ILE A 230 6.35 -10.64 -5.44
N PHE A 231 6.33 -10.35 -6.74
CA PHE A 231 7.55 -10.26 -7.55
C PHE A 231 8.35 -8.99 -7.25
N ILE A 232 7.68 -7.86 -7.05
CA ILE A 232 8.33 -6.60 -6.63
C ILE A 232 9.00 -6.79 -5.26
N ALA A 233 8.37 -7.51 -4.33
CA ALA A 233 8.97 -7.83 -3.03
C ALA A 233 10.17 -8.77 -3.14
N ALA A 234 10.12 -9.80 -4.00
CA ALA A 234 11.27 -10.66 -4.28
C ALA A 234 12.44 -9.86 -4.87
N SER A 235 12.20 -9.03 -5.90
CA SER A 235 13.19 -8.11 -6.49
C SER A 235 13.83 -7.18 -5.45
N LYS A 236 13.02 -6.55 -4.59
CA LYS A 236 13.51 -5.71 -3.48
C LYS A 236 14.35 -6.49 -2.48
N THR A 237 13.92 -7.69 -2.09
CA THR A 237 14.62 -8.55 -1.11
C THR A 237 15.98 -9.03 -1.65
N LEU A 238 16.06 -9.32 -2.96
CA LEU A 238 17.30 -9.64 -3.64
C LEU A 238 18.21 -8.43 -3.90
N ASN A 239 17.70 -7.20 -3.71
CA ASN A 239 18.32 -5.94 -4.12
C ASN A 239 18.72 -5.90 -5.61
N VAL A 240 17.84 -6.43 -6.48
CA VAL A 240 18.00 -6.45 -7.95
C VAL A 240 16.82 -5.72 -8.58
N PRO A 241 17.03 -4.73 -9.48
CA PRO A 241 15.94 -3.97 -10.09
C PRO A 241 15.06 -4.87 -10.99
N PRO A 242 13.74 -4.64 -11.09
CA PRO A 242 12.84 -5.54 -11.83
C PRO A 242 13.22 -5.77 -13.30
N SER A 243 13.80 -4.77 -13.96
CA SER A 243 14.31 -4.89 -15.34
C SER A 243 15.43 -5.93 -15.49
N GLU A 244 16.16 -6.26 -14.43
CA GLU A 244 17.21 -7.29 -14.40
C GLU A 244 16.71 -8.66 -13.88
N CYS A 245 15.43 -8.77 -13.58
CA CYS A 245 14.76 -10.00 -13.16
C CYS A 245 14.19 -10.77 -14.36
N VAL A 246 14.27 -12.10 -14.28
CA VAL A 246 13.54 -13.05 -15.13
C VAL A 246 12.65 -13.90 -14.23
N VAL A 247 11.35 -13.91 -14.51
CA VAL A 247 10.37 -14.78 -13.86
C VAL A 247 10.27 -16.11 -14.61
N ILE A 248 10.12 -17.22 -13.88
CA ILE A 248 9.72 -18.53 -14.40
C ILE A 248 8.38 -18.90 -13.75
N GLU A 249 7.39 -19.18 -14.59
CA GLU A 249 5.96 -19.22 -14.24
C GLU A 249 5.22 -20.27 -15.08
N ASP A 250 4.07 -20.76 -14.63
CA ASP A 250 3.18 -21.67 -15.39
C ASP A 250 1.80 -21.05 -15.68
N ALA A 251 1.32 -20.20 -14.78
CA ALA A 251 -0.04 -19.67 -14.78
C ALA A 251 -0.18 -18.29 -15.46
N LEU A 252 -1.32 -18.07 -16.11
CA LEU A 252 -1.67 -16.79 -16.75
C LEU A 252 -1.66 -15.61 -15.75
N ALA A 253 -2.12 -15.83 -14.52
CA ALA A 253 -2.12 -14.81 -13.47
C ALA A 253 -0.68 -14.38 -13.12
N GLY A 254 0.25 -15.32 -13.04
CA GLY A 254 1.65 -15.02 -12.77
C GLY A 254 2.36 -14.31 -13.92
N LEU A 255 2.07 -14.69 -15.17
CA LEU A 255 2.56 -13.97 -16.35
C LEU A 255 2.05 -12.51 -16.37
N GLN A 256 0.81 -12.28 -15.95
CA GLN A 256 0.26 -10.93 -15.77
C GLN A 256 0.99 -10.15 -14.65
N ALA A 257 1.26 -10.79 -13.50
CA ALA A 257 2.01 -10.19 -12.40
C ALA A 257 3.46 -9.84 -12.80
N ALA A 258 4.15 -10.72 -13.52
CA ALA A 258 5.51 -10.48 -14.03
C ALA A 258 5.55 -9.27 -14.97
N LYS A 259 4.56 -9.15 -15.87
CA LYS A 259 4.40 -7.98 -16.75
C LYS A 259 4.06 -6.70 -16.00
N ALA A 260 3.17 -6.76 -15.02
CA ALA A 260 2.84 -5.63 -14.15
C ALA A 260 4.03 -5.17 -13.30
N ALA A 261 4.95 -6.09 -12.97
CA ALA A 261 6.23 -5.80 -12.31
C ALA A 261 7.33 -5.30 -13.27
N ASN A 262 7.05 -5.21 -14.58
CA ASN A 262 8.00 -4.89 -15.64
C ASN A 262 9.23 -5.84 -15.67
N MET A 263 8.97 -7.14 -15.48
CA MET A 263 9.96 -8.22 -15.55
C MET A 263 9.79 -9.05 -16.82
N ARG A 264 10.88 -9.69 -17.28
CA ARG A 264 10.81 -10.72 -18.33
C ARG A 264 10.21 -12.00 -17.76
N CYS A 265 9.47 -12.77 -18.57
CA CYS A 265 8.80 -13.99 -18.10
C CYS A 265 8.98 -15.14 -19.09
N ILE A 266 9.66 -16.20 -18.64
CA ILE A 266 9.69 -17.51 -19.30
C ILE A 266 8.52 -18.32 -18.72
N VAL A 267 7.71 -18.94 -19.57
CA VAL A 267 6.54 -19.70 -19.12
C VAL A 267 6.65 -21.17 -19.47
N VAL A 268 6.28 -22.05 -18.53
CA VAL A 268 6.18 -23.51 -18.73
C VAL A 268 4.73 -23.94 -18.99
N THR A 269 4.52 -24.97 -19.80
CA THR A 269 3.18 -25.51 -20.13
C THR A 269 2.81 -26.71 -19.28
N THR A 270 3.16 -26.69 -17.98
CA THR A 270 2.83 -27.74 -17.01
C THR A 270 1.35 -27.72 -16.61
N THR A 271 0.79 -26.52 -16.47
CA THR A 271 -0.58 -26.29 -15.97
C THR A 271 -1.53 -25.73 -17.04
N LEU A 272 -1.03 -24.88 -17.96
CA LEU A 272 -1.82 -24.28 -19.04
C LEU A 272 -1.29 -24.65 -20.44
N SER A 273 -2.19 -24.69 -21.42
CA SER A 273 -1.82 -24.99 -22.81
C SER A 273 -1.05 -23.83 -23.46
N GLN A 274 -0.14 -24.17 -24.38
CA GLN A 274 0.62 -23.19 -25.16
C GLN A 274 -0.28 -22.19 -25.90
N GLU A 275 -1.46 -22.61 -26.37
CA GLU A 275 -2.43 -21.74 -27.05
C GLU A 275 -2.98 -20.65 -26.11
N THR A 276 -3.38 -21.04 -24.89
CA THR A 276 -3.89 -20.15 -23.84
C THR A 276 -2.83 -19.15 -23.38
N LEU A 277 -1.57 -19.60 -23.29
CA LEU A 277 -0.45 -18.78 -22.83
C LEU A 277 0.06 -17.83 -23.92
N SER A 278 0.07 -18.26 -25.18
CA SER A 278 0.56 -17.44 -26.30
C SER A 278 -0.24 -16.14 -26.48
N THR A 279 -1.54 -16.14 -26.16
CA THR A 279 -2.39 -14.93 -26.27
C THR A 279 -1.97 -13.82 -25.30
N ALA A 280 -1.28 -14.15 -24.21
CA ALA A 280 -0.78 -13.20 -23.23
C ALA A 280 0.66 -12.70 -23.53
N GLY A 281 1.34 -13.27 -24.53
CA GLY A 281 2.65 -12.83 -25.03
C GLY A 281 3.81 -12.92 -24.02
N PRO A 282 4.14 -14.10 -23.48
CA PRO A 282 5.34 -14.30 -22.65
C PRO A 282 6.64 -14.05 -23.44
N SER A 283 7.75 -13.82 -22.73
CA SER A 283 9.06 -13.60 -23.35
C SER A 283 9.62 -14.88 -23.99
N LEU A 284 9.25 -16.04 -23.45
CA LEU A 284 9.60 -17.36 -23.97
C LEU A 284 8.61 -18.42 -23.46
N ILE A 285 8.43 -19.52 -24.20
CA ILE A 285 7.68 -20.70 -23.75
C ILE A 285 8.57 -21.95 -23.78
N ARG A 286 8.50 -22.77 -22.74
CA ARG A 286 9.07 -24.12 -22.64
C ARG A 286 7.99 -25.10 -22.16
N LYS A 287 8.22 -26.41 -22.26
CA LYS A 287 7.25 -27.42 -21.85
C LYS A 287 7.20 -27.55 -20.32
N ASP A 288 8.37 -27.67 -19.71
CA ASP A 288 8.60 -27.83 -18.27
C ASP A 288 9.94 -27.16 -17.89
N ILE A 289 10.21 -27.03 -16.59
CA ILE A 289 11.41 -26.35 -16.08
C ILE A 289 12.71 -27.01 -16.54
N GLY A 290 12.72 -28.34 -16.70
CA GLY A 290 13.84 -29.11 -17.26
C GLY A 290 14.09 -28.88 -18.76
N ASN A 291 13.29 -28.03 -19.43
CA ASN A 291 13.55 -27.56 -20.78
C ASN A 291 13.98 -26.08 -20.85
N ILE A 292 14.07 -25.38 -19.71
CA ILE A 292 14.67 -24.04 -19.64
C ILE A 292 16.19 -24.19 -19.51
N THR A 293 16.93 -23.48 -20.35
CA THR A 293 18.39 -23.43 -20.29
C THR A 293 18.89 -22.13 -19.65
N LEU A 294 20.15 -22.11 -19.19
CA LEU A 294 20.80 -20.88 -18.72
C LEU A 294 20.93 -19.81 -19.84
N ASP A 295 20.95 -20.23 -21.11
CA ASP A 295 20.93 -19.34 -22.28
C ASP A 295 19.53 -18.75 -22.53
N ASP A 296 18.46 -19.53 -22.34
CA ASP A 296 17.08 -19.02 -22.36
C ASP A 296 16.86 -17.89 -21.35
N ILE A 297 17.48 -18.01 -20.17
CA ILE A 297 17.46 -16.97 -19.13
C ILE A 297 18.28 -15.75 -19.55
N ILE A 298 19.52 -15.94 -20.03
CA ILE A 298 20.50 -14.84 -20.20
C ILE A 298 20.41 -14.13 -21.57
N SER A 299 19.95 -14.81 -22.63
CA SER A 299 19.87 -14.28 -24.00
C SER A 299 18.48 -14.41 -24.64
N GLY A 300 17.51 -15.00 -23.95
CA GLY A 300 16.20 -15.33 -24.53
C GLY A 300 16.24 -16.49 -25.52
N GLY A 301 17.29 -17.32 -25.47
CA GLY A 301 17.54 -18.38 -26.44
C GLY A 301 18.06 -17.87 -27.79
N SER A 302 18.51 -16.60 -27.84
CA SER A 302 19.02 -15.94 -29.05
C SER A 302 20.50 -16.27 -29.31
N SER A 303 20.82 -17.56 -29.45
CA SER A 303 22.19 -18.05 -29.61
C SER A 303 22.37 -18.89 -30.88
N PRO A 304 23.43 -18.67 -31.71
CA PRO A 304 23.48 -19.17 -33.09
C PRO A 304 23.61 -20.69 -33.29
N ASN A 305 23.60 -21.50 -32.24
CA ASN A 305 23.91 -22.92 -32.30
C ASN A 305 22.69 -23.85 -32.39
N ASN A 306 21.47 -23.37 -32.10
CA ASN A 306 20.30 -24.25 -31.98
C ASN A 306 19.66 -24.68 -33.32
N GLU A 307 19.92 -23.96 -34.43
CA GLU A 307 19.38 -24.30 -35.76
C GLU A 307 19.80 -25.70 -36.25
N LYS A 308 20.91 -26.25 -35.76
CA LYS A 308 21.43 -27.56 -36.19
C LYS A 308 20.73 -28.77 -35.56
N LEU A 309 19.90 -28.59 -34.53
CA LEU A 309 19.25 -29.70 -33.83
C LEU A 309 17.80 -29.97 -34.26
N GLN A 310 17.08 -28.97 -34.78
CA GLN A 310 15.73 -29.18 -35.34
C GLN A 310 15.74 -29.69 -36.79
N ALA A 311 16.82 -29.43 -37.55
CA ALA A 311 16.95 -29.80 -38.95
C ALA A 311 17.03 -31.33 -39.22
N SER A 312 17.21 -32.16 -38.18
CA SER A 312 17.48 -33.60 -38.30
C SER A 312 16.24 -34.50 -38.19
N GLN A 313 15.09 -34.01 -37.72
CA GLN A 313 13.89 -34.83 -37.46
C GLN A 313 12.78 -34.73 -38.51
N PHE A 314 12.80 -33.73 -39.41
CA PHE A 314 11.78 -33.58 -40.47
C PHE A 314 12.17 -34.19 -41.82
N ALA A 315 13.30 -34.89 -41.90
CA ALA A 315 13.80 -35.52 -43.13
C ALA A 315 13.20 -36.91 -43.43
N THR A 316 11.91 -37.17 -43.11
CA THR A 316 11.32 -38.52 -43.29
C THR A 316 9.80 -38.59 -43.56
N LEU A 317 9.14 -37.53 -44.03
CA LEU A 317 7.78 -37.63 -44.59
C LEU A 317 7.60 -36.68 -45.80
N GLY A 318 6.82 -37.11 -46.81
CA GLY A 318 6.40 -36.27 -47.93
C GLY A 318 7.16 -36.42 -49.25
N GLN A 319 7.25 -37.64 -49.80
CA GLN A 319 7.31 -37.79 -51.26
C GLN A 319 5.92 -37.51 -51.88
N GLN A 320 5.89 -37.20 -53.18
CA GLN A 320 4.72 -36.82 -54.00
C GLN A 320 4.25 -35.36 -53.74
N THR A 321 3.99 -34.50 -54.74
CA THR A 321 3.94 -34.70 -56.21
C THR A 321 4.42 -33.44 -56.98
N GLN A 322 4.69 -33.56 -58.28
CA GLN A 322 5.20 -32.47 -59.14
C GLN A 322 4.08 -31.61 -59.78
N GLY A 323 4.34 -30.33 -60.09
CA GLY A 323 3.46 -29.49 -60.93
C GLY A 323 3.93 -28.04 -61.11
N LEU A 324 3.95 -27.54 -62.36
CA LEU A 324 4.26 -26.16 -62.79
C LEU A 324 2.97 -25.30 -62.96
N PRO A 325 3.00 -23.97 -63.21
CA PRO A 325 4.03 -22.93 -63.00
C PRO A 325 3.48 -21.63 -62.31
N LYS A 326 4.27 -20.55 -62.33
CA LYS A 326 3.94 -19.17 -61.87
C LYS A 326 2.76 -18.52 -62.62
N GLY A 327 1.98 -17.67 -61.95
CA GLY A 327 0.94 -16.83 -62.58
C GLY A 327 0.35 -15.71 -61.71
N GLU A 328 1.03 -14.55 -61.66
CA GLU A 328 0.55 -13.20 -61.29
C GLU A 328 -0.16 -12.93 -59.93
N VAL A 329 -0.32 -11.63 -59.61
CA VAL A 329 -0.73 -11.12 -58.28
C VAL A 329 -2.00 -10.28 -58.40
N GLN A 330 -3.00 -10.57 -57.55
CA GLN A 330 -4.07 -9.62 -57.22
C GLN A 330 -4.30 -9.53 -55.71
N ASN A 331 -4.46 -8.30 -55.21
CA ASN A 331 -4.62 -8.02 -53.78
C ASN A 331 -5.97 -8.51 -53.24
N SER A 332 -5.99 -9.67 -52.59
CA SER A 332 -7.14 -10.14 -51.79
C SER A 332 -6.68 -10.92 -50.55
N PHE A 333 -6.30 -10.20 -49.48
CA PHE A 333 -6.07 -10.84 -48.18
C PHE A 333 -7.39 -11.32 -47.59
N SER A 334 -7.59 -12.63 -47.60
CA SER A 334 -8.76 -13.30 -47.02
C SER A 334 -8.37 -14.01 -45.73
N ILE A 335 -8.97 -13.60 -44.61
CA ILE A 335 -8.93 -14.34 -43.35
C ILE A 335 -10.37 -14.77 -43.04
N GLY A 336 -10.59 -16.07 -42.87
CA GLY A 336 -11.76 -16.61 -42.16
C GLY A 336 -13.16 -16.18 -42.63
N GLY A 337 -13.49 -16.34 -43.92
CA GLY A 337 -14.89 -16.49 -44.38
C GLY A 337 -15.86 -15.28 -44.28
N LEU A 338 -15.46 -14.15 -43.69
CA LEU A 338 -16.33 -12.97 -43.52
C LEU A 338 -15.76 -11.74 -44.25
N GLN A 339 -16.44 -11.31 -45.32
CA GLN A 339 -16.11 -10.10 -46.09
C GLN A 339 -16.46 -8.81 -45.32
N ALA A 340 -15.66 -8.49 -44.30
CA ALA A 340 -15.84 -7.30 -43.48
C ALA A 340 -15.18 -6.06 -44.11
N SER A 341 -16.00 -5.11 -44.59
CA SER A 341 -15.53 -3.76 -44.96
C SER A 341 -14.77 -3.10 -43.80
N ARG A 342 -13.85 -2.16 -44.09
CA ARG A 342 -13.15 -1.34 -43.07
C ARG A 342 -14.11 -0.74 -42.03
N ARG A 343 -15.34 -0.39 -42.44
CA ARG A 343 -16.39 0.15 -41.56
C ARG A 343 -16.94 -0.89 -40.57
N ASN A 344 -16.91 -2.17 -40.95
CA ASN A 344 -17.26 -3.30 -40.09
C ASN A 344 -16.09 -3.67 -39.16
N ILE A 345 -14.83 -3.60 -39.63
CA ILE A 345 -13.65 -3.83 -38.78
C ILE A 345 -13.63 -2.81 -37.63
N VAL A 346 -13.88 -1.52 -37.90
CA VAL A 346 -13.97 -0.50 -36.84
C VAL A 346 -15.17 -0.75 -35.91
N ARG A 347 -16.33 -1.18 -36.42
CA ARG A 347 -17.51 -1.50 -35.59
C ARG A 347 -17.30 -2.73 -34.70
N TYR A 348 -16.79 -3.83 -35.24
CA TYR A 348 -16.56 -5.05 -34.46
C TYR A 348 -15.33 -4.94 -33.56
N GLY A 349 -14.31 -4.16 -33.95
CA GLY A 349 -13.19 -3.81 -33.07
C GLY A 349 -13.62 -2.93 -31.90
N SER A 350 -14.41 -1.88 -32.13
CA SER A 350 -14.95 -1.05 -31.03
C SER A 350 -15.98 -1.79 -30.18
N LEU A 351 -16.79 -2.69 -30.76
CA LEU A 351 -17.65 -3.58 -30.00
C LEU A 351 -16.84 -4.59 -29.17
N GLY A 352 -15.75 -5.15 -29.71
CA GLY A 352 -14.84 -6.04 -29.00
C GLY A 352 -14.16 -5.34 -27.83
N VAL A 353 -13.65 -4.12 -28.02
CA VAL A 353 -13.12 -3.28 -26.93
C VAL A 353 -14.21 -2.96 -25.90
N ALA A 354 -15.41 -2.57 -26.34
CA ALA A 354 -16.52 -2.27 -25.42
C ALA A 354 -16.95 -3.51 -24.61
N LEU A 355 -17.00 -4.69 -25.23
CA LEU A 355 -17.29 -5.96 -24.56
C LEU A 355 -16.15 -6.37 -23.60
N SER A 356 -14.89 -6.19 -23.97
CA SER A 356 -13.74 -6.44 -23.08
C SER A 356 -13.71 -5.48 -21.89
N CYS A 357 -14.00 -4.19 -22.10
CA CYS A 357 -14.14 -3.21 -21.02
C CYS A 357 -15.36 -3.53 -20.14
N PHE A 358 -16.49 -3.93 -20.71
CA PHE A 358 -17.68 -4.33 -19.95
C PHE A 358 -17.45 -5.62 -19.14
N PHE A 359 -16.77 -6.61 -19.72
CA PHE A 359 -16.35 -7.83 -19.04
C PHE A 359 -15.34 -7.53 -17.92
N PHE A 360 -14.40 -6.62 -18.14
CA PHE A 360 -13.48 -6.12 -17.11
C PHE A 360 -14.24 -5.43 -15.97
N VAL A 361 -15.20 -4.54 -16.29
CA VAL A 361 -16.05 -3.84 -15.30
C VAL A 361 -16.90 -4.83 -14.49
N LEU A 362 -17.45 -5.88 -15.12
CA LEU A 362 -18.23 -6.91 -14.42
C LEU A 362 -17.35 -7.80 -13.54
N THR A 363 -16.19 -8.25 -14.03
CA THR A 363 -15.27 -9.11 -13.26
C THR A 363 -14.55 -8.35 -12.13
N ASN A 364 -14.29 -7.06 -12.31
CA ASN A 364 -13.64 -6.18 -11.33
C ASN A 364 -14.61 -5.25 -10.59
N TRP A 365 -15.93 -5.55 -10.60
CA TRP A 365 -16.97 -4.67 -10.06
C TRP A 365 -16.70 -4.24 -8.59
N LYS A 366 -16.20 -5.17 -7.76
CA LYS A 366 -15.82 -4.88 -6.36
C LYS A 366 -14.63 -3.92 -6.23
N ALA A 367 -13.68 -3.91 -7.17
CA ALA A 367 -12.60 -2.92 -7.20
C ALA A 367 -13.12 -1.56 -7.72
N MET A 368 -14.07 -1.58 -8.65
CA MET A 368 -14.69 -0.38 -9.21
C MET A 368 -15.75 0.28 -8.31
N GLN A 369 -16.20 -0.36 -7.22
CA GLN A 369 -17.30 0.15 -6.38
C GLN A 369 -17.01 1.52 -5.72
N TYR A 370 -15.73 1.89 -5.62
CA TYR A 370 -15.23 3.17 -5.13
C TYR A 370 -15.03 4.22 -6.24
N ALA A 371 -14.84 3.79 -7.50
CA ALA A 371 -14.52 4.67 -8.62
C ALA A 371 -15.79 5.24 -9.26
N SER A 372 -16.20 6.45 -8.86
CA SER A 372 -17.36 7.10 -9.46
C SER A 372 -17.06 7.60 -10.89
N PRO A 373 -18.08 7.75 -11.78
CA PRO A 373 -17.88 8.39 -13.08
C PRO A 373 -17.28 9.79 -12.98
N LYS A 374 -17.55 10.51 -11.88
CA LYS A 374 -16.97 11.82 -11.58
C LYS A 374 -15.52 11.73 -11.14
N ALA A 375 -15.15 10.70 -10.37
CA ALA A 375 -13.76 10.42 -10.03
C ALA A 375 -12.91 10.09 -11.28
N LEU A 376 -13.46 9.30 -12.20
CA LEU A 376 -12.84 9.02 -13.49
C LEU A 376 -12.71 10.29 -14.36
N TRP A 377 -13.74 11.15 -14.38
CA TRP A 377 -13.68 12.44 -15.07
C TRP A 377 -12.62 13.38 -14.47
N ASN A 378 -12.55 13.48 -13.14
CA ASN A 378 -11.55 14.26 -12.40
C ASN A 378 -10.12 13.76 -12.71
N LEU A 379 -9.91 12.46 -12.86
CA LEU A 379 -8.62 11.86 -13.21
C LEU A 379 -8.21 12.17 -14.66
N ILE A 380 -9.14 12.15 -15.61
CA ILE A 380 -8.86 12.37 -17.05
C ILE A 380 -8.68 13.85 -17.39
N PHE A 381 -9.49 14.74 -16.82
CA PHE A 381 -9.52 16.16 -17.18
C PHE A 381 -8.91 17.08 -16.12
N GLY A 382 -8.51 16.53 -14.97
CA GLY A 382 -8.01 17.28 -13.82
C GLY A 382 -9.12 17.98 -13.03
N MET A 383 -8.76 18.43 -11.82
CA MET A 383 -9.54 19.39 -11.04
C MET A 383 -8.79 20.72 -10.95
N ASN A 384 -9.54 21.81 -10.72
CA ASN A 384 -8.97 23.15 -10.50
C ASN A 384 -8.34 23.27 -9.10
N SER A 385 -7.29 22.52 -8.79
CA SER A 385 -6.50 22.66 -7.55
C SER A 385 -5.37 23.70 -7.73
N PRO A 386 -4.88 24.34 -6.65
CA PRO A 386 -3.70 25.20 -6.72
C PRO A 386 -2.43 24.35 -6.83
N SER A 387 -1.28 24.96 -7.13
CA SER A 387 0.00 24.26 -7.01
C SER A 387 0.31 23.97 -5.54
N PHE A 388 0.63 22.72 -5.24
CA PHE A 388 1.09 22.23 -3.94
C PHE A 388 2.59 21.88 -3.92
N GLU A 389 3.32 22.12 -5.02
CA GLU A 389 4.77 21.89 -5.06
C GLU A 389 5.53 22.82 -4.08
N PRO A 390 6.52 22.29 -3.33
CA PRO A 390 7.25 23.06 -2.33
C PRO A 390 8.31 23.95 -2.98
N ASN A 391 7.99 25.24 -3.14
CA ASN A 391 9.00 26.26 -3.47
C ASN A 391 9.99 26.43 -2.31
N GLU A 392 11.19 25.86 -2.43
CA GLU A 392 12.25 26.05 -1.44
C GLU A 392 12.57 27.55 -1.23
N GLY A 393 12.62 27.96 0.04
CA GLY A 393 12.89 29.35 0.43
C GLY A 393 11.67 30.31 0.41
N GLN A 394 10.47 29.88 0.01
CA GLN A 394 9.29 30.74 0.06
C GLN A 394 8.77 30.93 1.50
N SER A 395 8.39 32.17 1.87
CA SER A 395 7.83 32.48 3.19
C SER A 395 6.36 32.04 3.33
N TRP A 396 5.95 31.71 4.57
CA TRP A 396 4.57 31.35 4.91
C TRP A 396 3.55 32.40 4.43
N SER A 397 3.80 33.68 4.70
CA SER A 397 2.93 34.78 4.27
C SER A 397 2.80 34.90 2.74
N SER A 398 3.86 34.57 2.00
CA SER A 398 3.83 34.52 0.54
C SER A 398 2.98 33.34 0.03
N ARG A 399 3.13 32.16 0.65
CA ARG A 399 2.32 30.96 0.33
C ARG A 399 0.83 31.20 0.58
N VAL A 400 0.47 31.75 1.75
CA VAL A 400 -0.91 32.10 2.09
C VAL A 400 -1.47 33.17 1.14
N GLN A 401 -0.70 34.22 0.82
CA GLN A 401 -1.17 35.27 -0.11
C GLN A 401 -1.36 34.76 -1.56
N GLN A 402 -0.57 33.79 -2.03
CA GLN A 402 -0.83 33.10 -3.30
C GLN A 402 -2.16 32.34 -3.28
N LEU A 403 -2.46 31.63 -2.19
CA LEU A 403 -3.73 30.91 -2.05
C LEU A 403 -4.93 31.86 -1.91
N VAL A 404 -4.78 33.01 -1.24
CA VAL A 404 -5.78 34.09 -1.23
C VAL A 404 -6.08 34.60 -2.66
N ASN A 405 -5.04 34.75 -3.49
CA ASN A 405 -5.21 35.17 -4.89
C ASN A 405 -5.93 34.09 -5.71
N TYR A 406 -5.58 32.82 -5.51
CA TYR A 406 -6.23 31.67 -6.15
C TYR A 406 -7.73 31.57 -5.79
N ILE A 407 -8.10 31.67 -4.51
CA ILE A 407 -9.52 31.71 -4.09
C ILE A 407 -10.23 32.92 -4.71
N SER A 408 -9.58 34.09 -4.76
CA SER A 408 -10.13 35.27 -5.43
C SER A 408 -10.39 35.06 -6.92
N ASP A 409 -9.56 34.27 -7.60
CA ASP A 409 -9.71 33.96 -9.02
C ASP A 409 -10.73 32.85 -9.29
N LEU A 410 -10.88 31.86 -8.39
CA LEU A 410 -11.98 30.89 -8.43
C LEU A 410 -13.33 31.62 -8.34
N GLU A 411 -13.51 32.42 -7.30
CA GLU A 411 -14.72 33.21 -7.05
C GLU A 411 -15.04 34.15 -8.22
N ARG A 412 -14.02 34.81 -8.80
CA ARG A 412 -14.16 35.69 -9.98
C ARG A 412 -14.59 34.95 -11.25
N ARG A 413 -14.31 33.64 -11.37
CA ARG A 413 -14.75 32.81 -12.51
C ARG A 413 -16.22 32.36 -12.38
N GLY A 414 -16.84 32.47 -11.20
CA GLY A 414 -18.25 32.15 -10.94
C GLY A 414 -18.63 30.66 -10.98
N ASN A 415 -17.92 29.84 -11.75
CA ASN A 415 -18.24 28.43 -11.99
C ASN A 415 -17.61 27.47 -10.97
N VAL A 416 -17.56 27.84 -9.69
CA VAL A 416 -17.02 26.98 -8.61
C VAL A 416 -18.08 25.96 -8.20
N PRO A 417 -17.80 24.63 -8.21
CA PRO A 417 -18.77 23.62 -7.81
C PRO A 417 -19.24 23.82 -6.37
N THR A 418 -20.55 23.71 -6.13
CA THR A 418 -21.09 23.62 -4.77
C THR A 418 -21.11 22.15 -4.33
N VAL A 419 -20.77 21.87 -3.07
CA VAL A 419 -20.86 20.50 -2.51
C VAL A 419 -22.32 20.03 -2.41
N PRO A 420 -22.60 18.71 -2.51
CA PRO A 420 -23.91 18.18 -2.20
C PRO A 420 -24.27 18.43 -0.72
N GLU A 421 -25.57 18.48 -0.42
CA GLU A 421 -26.03 18.50 0.97
C GLU A 421 -25.95 17.07 1.56
N PHE A 422 -25.68 16.95 2.86
CA PHE A 422 -25.65 15.64 3.52
C PHE A 422 -27.03 14.97 3.44
N PRO A 423 -27.15 13.69 3.04
CA PRO A 423 -28.42 12.98 3.06
C PRO A 423 -29.00 12.93 4.48
N SER A 424 -30.28 13.28 4.63
CA SER A 424 -30.97 13.36 5.93
C SER A 424 -31.16 12.02 6.65
N ARG A 425 -30.67 10.91 6.07
CA ARG A 425 -30.69 9.55 6.63
C ARG A 425 -29.33 9.06 7.14
N LEU A 426 -28.26 9.83 7.02
CA LEU A 426 -26.94 9.41 7.51
C LEU A 426 -26.87 9.59 9.04
N ASP A 427 -26.28 8.62 9.71
CA ASP A 427 -25.96 8.70 11.13
C ASP A 427 -24.74 9.62 11.37
N TRP A 428 -24.74 10.26 12.53
CA TRP A 428 -23.68 11.18 12.97
C TRP A 428 -23.16 10.80 14.35
N LEU A 429 -21.88 11.09 14.58
CA LEU A 429 -21.19 11.00 15.85
C LEU A 429 -20.55 12.36 16.17
N ASN A 430 -20.30 12.63 17.46
CA ASN A 430 -19.81 13.90 18.00
C ASN A 430 -20.75 15.13 17.76
N THR A 431 -21.89 14.97 17.08
CA THR A 431 -22.87 16.05 16.79
C THR A 431 -24.26 15.48 16.45
N ALA A 432 -25.29 16.32 16.47
CA ALA A 432 -26.51 16.08 15.71
C ALA A 432 -26.30 16.35 14.20
N PRO A 433 -27.15 15.82 13.28
CA PRO A 433 -26.96 15.96 11.83
C PRO A 433 -26.85 17.41 11.34
N LEU A 434 -25.76 17.71 10.63
CA LEU A 434 -25.42 19.05 10.14
C LEU A 434 -25.79 19.23 8.66
N GLN A 435 -26.04 20.49 8.26
CA GLN A 435 -26.35 20.89 6.89
C GLN A 435 -25.45 22.05 6.43
N PHE A 436 -24.90 21.95 5.22
CA PHE A 436 -24.09 23.01 4.59
C PHE A 436 -24.83 24.33 4.47
N ARG A 437 -26.12 24.28 4.12
CA ARG A 437 -26.93 25.49 3.87
C ARG A 437 -27.43 26.19 5.14
N ARG A 438 -27.28 25.55 6.31
CA ARG A 438 -27.82 26.02 7.60
C ARG A 438 -26.74 26.14 8.67
N ASP A 439 -26.08 25.04 9.03
CA ASP A 439 -25.24 24.93 10.23
C ASP A 439 -23.75 25.20 9.96
N LEU A 440 -23.29 24.83 8.75
CA LEU A 440 -21.92 25.09 8.30
C LEU A 440 -21.80 26.37 7.45
N LYS A 441 -22.94 27.03 7.19
CA LYS A 441 -22.98 28.31 6.49
C LYS A 441 -22.13 29.33 7.26
N GLY A 442 -21.28 30.07 6.56
CA GLY A 442 -20.35 30.98 7.21
C GLY A 442 -19.06 30.33 7.74
N LYS A 443 -18.82 29.04 7.51
CA LYS A 443 -17.61 28.35 7.99
C LYS A 443 -16.73 27.85 6.86
N VAL A 444 -15.41 27.90 7.05
CA VAL A 444 -14.49 27.11 6.24
C VAL A 444 -14.54 25.66 6.75
N VAL A 445 -14.86 24.72 5.89
CA VAL A 445 -15.00 23.29 6.27
C VAL A 445 -13.91 22.48 5.58
N VAL A 446 -13.24 21.60 6.32
CA VAL A 446 -12.47 20.49 5.73
C VAL A 446 -13.29 19.22 5.89
N LEU A 447 -13.68 18.60 4.78
CA LEU A 447 -14.21 17.24 4.78
C LEU A 447 -13.02 16.29 4.65
N ASP A 448 -12.84 15.42 5.65
CA ASP A 448 -11.87 14.33 5.60
C ASP A 448 -12.58 13.04 5.19
N PHE A 449 -12.23 12.49 4.02
CA PHE A 449 -12.75 11.22 3.53
C PHE A 449 -11.88 10.07 4.03
N TRP A 450 -12.29 9.46 5.13
CA TRP A 450 -11.51 8.50 5.89
C TRP A 450 -12.23 7.16 6.07
N THR A 451 -11.49 6.13 6.47
CA THR A 451 -12.04 4.86 6.96
C THR A 451 -11.12 4.29 8.03
N TYR A 452 -11.67 3.69 9.09
CA TYR A 452 -10.88 3.39 10.29
C TYR A 452 -9.89 2.24 10.12
N CYS A 453 -10.02 1.40 9.09
CA CYS A 453 -9.02 0.37 8.78
C CYS A 453 -7.79 0.89 8.01
N CYS A 454 -7.80 2.14 7.52
CA CYS A 454 -6.76 2.66 6.64
C CYS A 454 -5.65 3.35 7.44
N ILE A 455 -4.44 2.78 7.42
CA ILE A 455 -3.29 3.33 8.15
C ILE A 455 -2.95 4.77 7.74
N ASN A 456 -3.05 5.09 6.43
CA ASN A 456 -2.86 6.44 5.91
C ASN A 456 -3.89 7.44 6.47
N CYS A 457 -5.10 6.98 6.81
CA CYS A 457 -6.10 7.82 7.48
C CYS A 457 -5.75 8.04 8.96
N MET A 458 -5.07 7.09 9.60
CA MET A 458 -4.64 7.25 11.00
C MET A 458 -3.46 8.22 11.10
N HIS A 459 -2.49 8.14 10.18
CA HIS A 459 -1.34 9.05 10.10
C HIS A 459 -1.70 10.53 10.00
N VAL A 460 -2.88 10.87 9.44
CA VAL A 460 -3.33 12.27 9.29
C VAL A 460 -4.15 12.79 10.47
N LEU A 461 -4.57 11.95 11.43
CA LEU A 461 -5.34 12.44 12.58
C LEU A 461 -4.58 13.49 13.43
N PRO A 462 -3.26 13.38 13.67
CA PRO A 462 -2.48 14.45 14.31
C PRO A 462 -2.39 15.73 13.46
N ASP A 463 -2.40 15.61 12.13
CA ASP A 463 -2.45 16.76 11.21
C ASP A 463 -3.79 17.49 11.32
N LEU A 464 -4.90 16.76 11.53
CA LEU A 464 -6.24 17.32 11.75
C LEU A 464 -6.38 17.93 13.15
N GLU A 465 -5.89 17.28 14.21
CA GLU A 465 -5.90 17.85 15.58
C GLU A 465 -5.12 19.18 15.62
N PHE A 466 -3.97 19.25 14.92
CA PHE A 466 -3.22 20.50 14.78
C PHE A 466 -4.07 21.64 14.19
N LEU A 467 -4.89 21.34 13.17
CA LEU A 467 -5.79 22.33 12.55
C LEU A 467 -6.94 22.72 13.49
N GLU A 468 -7.61 21.77 14.14
CA GLU A 468 -8.63 22.05 15.16
C GLU A 468 -8.06 22.96 16.26
N LYS A 469 -6.86 22.64 16.76
CA LYS A 469 -6.17 23.37 17.83
C LYS A 469 -5.70 24.77 17.40
N LYS A 470 -5.25 24.95 16.15
CA LYS A 470 -4.87 26.26 15.58
C LYS A 470 -6.09 27.16 15.32
N TYR A 471 -7.22 26.56 14.93
CA TYR A 471 -8.40 27.29 14.43
C TYR A 471 -9.65 27.20 15.32
N LYS A 472 -9.57 26.65 16.54
CA LYS A 472 -10.70 26.52 17.48
C LYS A 472 -11.51 27.80 17.74
N ASP A 473 -10.86 28.96 17.72
CA ASP A 473 -11.48 30.28 17.96
C ASP A 473 -11.75 31.01 16.62
N LYS A 474 -12.03 30.26 15.55
CA LYS A 474 -12.27 30.75 14.19
C LYS A 474 -13.52 30.07 13.59
N PRO A 475 -14.15 30.68 12.57
CA PRO A 475 -15.25 30.11 11.81
C PRO A 475 -14.75 28.99 10.87
N PHE A 476 -14.25 27.91 11.48
CA PHE A 476 -13.65 26.75 10.86
C PHE A 476 -14.19 25.47 11.51
N THR A 477 -14.24 24.37 10.76
CA THR A 477 -14.50 23.03 11.32
C THR A 477 -13.96 21.93 10.41
N ILE A 478 -13.73 20.76 10.98
CA ILE A 478 -13.45 19.52 10.26
C ILE A 478 -14.71 18.65 10.34
N ILE A 479 -14.99 17.86 9.31
CA ILE A 479 -16.00 16.80 9.34
C ILE A 479 -15.37 15.53 8.78
N GLY A 480 -15.26 14.51 9.62
CA GLY A 480 -14.84 13.17 9.20
C GLY A 480 -15.98 12.49 8.45
N VAL A 481 -15.93 12.52 7.12
CA VAL A 481 -16.81 11.75 6.26
C VAL A 481 -16.29 10.32 6.23
N HIS A 482 -16.82 9.49 7.12
CA HIS A 482 -16.43 8.10 7.21
C HIS A 482 -17.03 7.33 6.02
N SER A 483 -16.17 7.02 5.06
CA SER A 483 -16.51 6.35 3.80
C SER A 483 -15.90 4.95 3.84
N ALA A 484 -16.72 3.95 4.19
CA ALA A 484 -16.28 2.57 4.46
C ALA A 484 -15.57 1.87 3.28
N LYS A 485 -14.40 1.24 3.52
CA LYS A 485 -13.74 0.30 2.58
C LYS A 485 -14.40 -1.08 2.64
N PHE A 486 -14.74 -1.57 3.83
CA PHE A 486 -15.37 -2.89 4.05
C PHE A 486 -16.79 -2.78 4.63
N ASP A 487 -17.64 -3.79 4.39
CA ASP A 487 -19.04 -3.79 4.89
C ASP A 487 -19.14 -3.70 6.43
N ASN A 488 -18.17 -4.25 7.18
CA ASN A 488 -18.10 -4.11 8.64
C ASN A 488 -17.88 -2.64 9.07
N GLU A 489 -17.20 -1.83 8.26
CA GLU A 489 -16.91 -0.43 8.62
C GLU A 489 -18.15 0.47 8.46
N LYS A 490 -19.27 -0.04 7.92
CA LYS A 490 -20.54 0.67 7.84
C LYS A 490 -21.31 0.69 9.17
N ASP A 491 -20.93 -0.17 10.12
CA ASP A 491 -21.58 -0.29 11.42
C ASP A 491 -21.27 0.91 12.32
N LEU A 492 -22.31 1.55 12.86
CA LEU A 492 -22.17 2.78 13.64
C LEU A 492 -21.46 2.55 14.98
N GLU A 493 -21.62 1.38 15.61
CA GLU A 493 -20.88 1.06 16.83
C GLU A 493 -19.40 0.85 16.53
N ALA A 494 -19.04 0.19 15.43
CA ALA A 494 -17.66 0.04 14.98
C ALA A 494 -17.00 1.41 14.73
N ILE A 495 -17.68 2.32 14.03
CA ILE A 495 -17.20 3.70 13.81
C ILE A 495 -17.09 4.46 15.15
N ARG A 496 -18.05 4.34 16.06
CA ARG A 496 -17.97 4.95 17.42
C ARG A 496 -16.77 4.43 18.19
N ASN A 497 -16.54 3.12 18.22
CA ASN A 497 -15.39 2.53 18.89
C ASN A 497 -14.07 2.99 18.25
N ALA A 498 -14.03 3.29 16.94
CA ALA A 498 -12.87 3.92 16.29
C ALA A 498 -12.70 5.39 16.70
N VAL A 499 -13.76 6.20 16.67
CA VAL A 499 -13.76 7.61 17.13
C VAL A 499 -13.22 7.72 18.56
N LEU A 500 -13.66 6.83 19.45
CA LEU A 500 -13.20 6.75 20.83
C LEU A 500 -11.74 6.27 20.98
N ARG A 501 -11.31 5.32 20.15
CA ARG A 501 -9.93 4.79 20.16
C ARG A 501 -8.92 5.81 19.63
N TYR A 502 -9.25 6.52 18.57
CA TYR A 502 -8.32 7.48 17.94
C TYR A 502 -8.48 8.92 18.47
N GLY A 503 -9.43 9.15 19.39
CA GLY A 503 -9.57 10.43 20.10
C GLY A 503 -10.26 11.54 19.31
N ILE A 504 -10.94 11.19 18.21
CA ILE A 504 -11.52 12.14 17.25
C ILE A 504 -12.60 13.02 17.93
N THR A 505 -12.42 14.34 17.88
CA THR A 505 -13.33 15.33 18.49
C THR A 505 -14.20 16.11 17.52
N HIS A 506 -13.86 16.15 16.24
CA HIS A 506 -14.70 16.78 15.21
C HIS A 506 -15.95 15.95 14.90
N PRO A 507 -17.02 16.56 14.36
CA PRO A 507 -18.15 15.85 13.76
C PRO A 507 -17.72 14.70 12.84
N VAL A 508 -18.38 13.55 12.95
CA VAL A 508 -18.20 12.42 12.03
C VAL A 508 -19.56 12.02 11.47
N VAL A 509 -19.62 11.72 10.17
CA VAL A 509 -20.82 11.25 9.47
C VAL A 509 -20.55 9.91 8.81
N ASN A 510 -21.49 8.96 8.93
CA ASN A 510 -21.40 7.65 8.29
C ASN A 510 -21.85 7.72 6.82
N ASP A 511 -20.91 7.93 5.90
CA ASP A 511 -21.09 7.78 4.44
C ASP A 511 -20.72 6.35 3.99
N GLY A 512 -21.10 5.33 4.76
CA GLY A 512 -20.81 3.92 4.47
C GLY A 512 -21.39 3.41 3.13
N ASP A 513 -22.42 4.06 2.60
CA ASP A 513 -22.93 3.80 1.24
C ASP A 513 -22.10 4.46 0.12
N LEU A 514 -21.09 5.28 0.46
CA LEU A 514 -20.24 6.08 -0.43
C LEU A 514 -21.05 7.04 -1.33
N TYR A 515 -21.98 7.80 -0.75
CA TYR A 515 -22.76 8.79 -1.49
C TYR A 515 -21.94 10.08 -1.69
N LEU A 516 -21.49 10.69 -0.60
CA LEU A 516 -20.73 11.95 -0.65
C LEU A 516 -19.38 11.75 -1.36
N TRP A 517 -18.74 10.61 -1.11
CA TRP A 517 -17.55 10.14 -1.83
C TRP A 517 -17.73 10.18 -3.36
N ARG A 518 -18.80 9.54 -3.86
CA ARG A 518 -19.05 9.45 -5.31
C ARG A 518 -19.49 10.77 -5.92
N GLU A 519 -20.31 11.55 -5.21
CA GLU A 519 -20.79 12.88 -5.62
C GLU A 519 -19.68 13.93 -5.63
N LEU A 520 -18.64 13.81 -4.82
CA LEU A 520 -17.48 14.69 -4.86
C LEU A 520 -16.34 14.15 -5.74
N GLY A 521 -16.47 12.93 -6.27
CA GLY A 521 -15.51 12.33 -7.19
C GLY A 521 -14.20 11.91 -6.52
N VAL A 522 -14.29 11.50 -5.26
CA VAL A 522 -13.17 10.98 -4.46
C VAL A 522 -12.74 9.60 -4.98
N ASN A 523 -11.45 9.28 -4.84
CA ASN A 523 -10.84 8.06 -5.39
C ASN A 523 -9.76 7.43 -4.47
N SER A 524 -9.50 8.00 -3.31
CA SER A 524 -8.36 7.65 -2.45
C SER A 524 -8.66 7.96 -0.98
N TRP A 525 -8.02 7.21 -0.08
CA TRP A 525 -8.09 7.40 1.37
C TRP A 525 -6.68 7.75 1.92
N PRO A 526 -6.53 8.82 2.71
CA PRO A 526 -7.50 9.89 2.94
C PRO A 526 -7.64 10.81 1.70
N THR A 527 -8.72 11.58 1.65
CA THR A 527 -8.85 12.74 0.75
C THR A 527 -9.51 13.89 1.50
N PHE A 528 -8.95 15.09 1.37
CA PHE A 528 -9.48 16.31 1.98
C PHE A 528 -10.17 17.17 0.94
N ALA A 529 -11.44 17.52 1.16
CA ALA A 529 -12.17 18.50 0.37
C ALA A 529 -12.36 19.78 1.18
N VAL A 530 -11.77 20.88 0.72
CA VAL A 530 -11.82 22.18 1.41
C VAL A 530 -12.99 23.00 0.84
N VAL A 531 -13.89 23.43 1.71
CA VAL A 531 -15.17 24.06 1.34
C VAL A 531 -15.26 25.46 1.95
N GLY A 532 -15.68 26.44 1.13
CA GLY A 532 -15.92 27.81 1.55
C GLY A 532 -17.25 28.00 2.32
N PRO A 533 -17.44 29.15 2.98
CA PRO A 533 -18.62 29.46 3.79
C PRO A 533 -19.95 29.58 3.02
N ASN A 534 -19.86 29.54 1.70
CA ASN A 534 -20.96 29.51 0.73
C ASN A 534 -21.27 28.09 0.20
N GLY A 535 -20.58 27.05 0.70
CA GLY A 535 -20.69 25.67 0.22
C GLY A 535 -19.90 25.38 -1.06
N GLN A 536 -19.05 26.30 -1.54
CA GLN A 536 -18.23 26.07 -2.72
C GLN A 536 -17.01 25.20 -2.41
N LEU A 537 -16.75 24.18 -3.22
CA LEU A 537 -15.57 23.34 -3.17
C LEU A 537 -14.37 24.15 -3.69
N LEU A 538 -13.47 24.53 -2.80
CA LEU A 538 -12.28 25.34 -3.12
C LEU A 538 -11.18 24.49 -3.74
N THR A 539 -10.89 23.31 -3.17
CA THR A 539 -9.87 22.37 -3.67
C THR A 539 -10.10 20.97 -3.11
N GLN A 540 -9.52 19.96 -3.75
CA GLN A 540 -9.31 18.63 -3.17
C GLN A 540 -7.81 18.31 -3.09
N ILE A 541 -7.42 17.56 -2.06
CA ILE A 541 -6.06 17.07 -1.80
C ILE A 541 -6.16 15.59 -1.41
N SER A 542 -5.43 14.71 -2.07
CA SER A 542 -5.48 13.26 -1.84
C SER A 542 -4.18 12.73 -1.26
N GLY A 543 -4.27 11.81 -0.31
CA GLY A 543 -3.13 11.20 0.36
C GLY A 543 -2.71 11.91 1.66
N GLU A 544 -1.73 11.31 2.34
CA GLU A 544 -1.20 11.74 3.63
C GLU A 544 -0.09 12.81 3.52
N GLY A 545 0.32 13.40 4.65
CA GLY A 545 1.46 14.32 4.74
C GLY A 545 1.19 15.79 4.34
N HIS A 546 -0.04 16.13 3.96
CA HIS A 546 -0.40 17.45 3.42
C HIS A 546 -0.74 18.54 4.47
N ARG A 547 -0.38 18.37 5.76
CA ARG A 547 -0.70 19.35 6.83
C ARG A 547 -0.42 20.81 6.48
N LYS A 548 0.74 21.08 5.88
CA LYS A 548 1.17 22.46 5.54
C LYS A 548 0.28 23.09 4.47
N ASP A 549 -0.24 22.29 3.56
CA ASP A 549 -1.11 22.76 2.47
C ASP A 549 -2.54 22.96 2.96
N LEU A 550 -3.06 22.03 3.77
CA LEU A 550 -4.32 22.18 4.50
C LEU A 550 -4.30 23.43 5.38
N ASP A 551 -3.23 23.63 6.14
CA ASP A 551 -3.07 24.79 7.00
C ASP A 551 -3.02 26.10 6.18
N ALA A 552 -2.27 26.13 5.08
CA ALA A 552 -2.14 27.32 4.24
C ALA A 552 -3.45 27.67 3.49
N ILE A 553 -4.21 26.68 3.00
CA ILE A 553 -5.49 26.94 2.31
C ILE A 553 -6.60 27.34 3.30
N VAL A 554 -6.61 26.79 4.52
CA VAL A 554 -7.53 27.23 5.59
C VAL A 554 -7.20 28.65 6.04
N GLU A 555 -5.92 28.99 6.26
CA GLU A 555 -5.50 30.37 6.60
C GLU A 555 -5.90 31.37 5.49
N ALA A 556 -5.70 30.99 4.24
CA ALA A 556 -6.07 31.80 3.07
C ALA A 556 -7.58 31.98 2.93
N ALA A 557 -8.38 30.92 3.11
CA ALA A 557 -9.84 30.98 3.06
C ALA A 557 -10.39 31.88 4.19
N LEU A 558 -9.93 31.68 5.42
CA LEU A 558 -10.32 32.52 6.57
C LEU A 558 -9.96 33.99 6.34
N MET A 559 -8.76 34.29 5.80
CA MET A 559 -8.39 35.67 5.48
C MET A 559 -9.26 36.27 4.36
N PHE A 560 -9.53 35.52 3.29
CA PHE A 560 -10.28 35.99 2.13
C PHE A 560 -11.76 36.24 2.46
N TYR A 561 -12.43 35.25 3.06
CA TYR A 561 -13.85 35.35 3.40
C TYR A 561 -14.10 36.28 4.59
N GLY A 562 -13.14 36.41 5.52
CA GLY A 562 -13.19 37.39 6.62
C GLY A 562 -13.17 38.83 6.10
N LYS A 563 -12.28 39.15 5.14
CA LYS A 563 -12.28 40.47 4.46
C LYS A 563 -13.59 40.78 3.75
N ARG A 564 -14.32 39.75 3.27
CA ARG A 564 -15.65 39.86 2.64
C ARG A 564 -16.82 39.85 3.63
N LYS A 565 -16.59 39.67 4.93
CA LYS A 565 -17.64 39.48 5.98
C LYS A 565 -18.62 38.35 5.67
N LEU A 566 -18.11 37.25 5.09
CA LEU A 566 -18.89 36.06 4.73
C LEU A 566 -18.74 34.92 5.75
N LEU A 567 -18.20 35.20 6.94
CA LEU A 567 -17.94 34.19 7.97
C LEU A 567 -18.85 34.36 9.19
N ASP A 568 -19.17 33.25 9.86
CA ASP A 568 -20.04 33.16 11.04
C ASP A 568 -19.32 32.41 12.17
N GLU A 569 -19.05 33.13 13.26
CA GLU A 569 -18.30 32.65 14.43
C GLU A 569 -19.15 31.82 15.41
N THR A 570 -20.46 31.66 15.17
CA THR A 570 -21.37 30.87 16.04
C THR A 570 -20.89 29.42 16.19
N PRO A 571 -20.55 28.91 17.39
CA PRO A 571 -20.03 27.55 17.55
C PRO A 571 -21.02 26.45 17.11
N LEU A 572 -20.49 25.30 16.68
CA LEU A 572 -21.31 24.12 16.37
C LEU A 572 -21.79 23.42 17.66
N PRO A 573 -23.00 22.82 17.67
CA PRO A 573 -23.56 22.12 18.81
C PRO A 573 -22.98 20.69 18.95
N LEU A 574 -21.71 20.60 19.32
CA LEU A 574 -21.02 19.33 19.52
C LEU A 574 -21.55 18.57 20.75
N ARG A 575 -21.55 17.24 20.68
CA ARG A 575 -21.82 16.30 21.76
C ARG A 575 -20.90 15.09 21.59
N LEU A 576 -19.74 15.10 22.23
CA LEU A 576 -18.68 14.13 21.94
C LEU A 576 -19.01 12.73 22.47
N GLU A 577 -18.72 11.69 21.69
CA GLU A 577 -18.99 10.30 22.10
C GLU A 577 -18.26 9.93 23.40
N LYS A 578 -17.03 10.46 23.58
CA LYS A 578 -16.19 10.20 24.76
C LYS A 578 -16.79 10.71 26.08
N ASP A 579 -17.68 11.70 26.02
CA ASP A 579 -18.35 12.28 27.18
C ASP A 579 -19.64 11.50 27.53
N ASN A 580 -20.02 10.50 26.72
CA ASN A 580 -21.27 9.75 26.81
C ASN A 580 -21.08 8.23 27.02
N ASP A 581 -19.86 7.70 26.90
CA ASP A 581 -19.58 6.27 27.06
C ASP A 581 -19.02 5.92 28.46
N PRO A 582 -19.80 5.26 29.34
CA PRO A 582 -19.34 4.92 30.70
C PRO A 582 -18.20 3.90 30.72
N ARG A 583 -18.01 3.10 29.66
CA ARG A 583 -16.94 2.07 29.59
C ARG A 583 -15.56 2.69 29.74
N LEU A 584 -15.39 3.94 29.31
CA LEU A 584 -14.15 4.72 29.39
C LEU A 584 -13.78 5.15 30.82
N LEU A 585 -14.72 5.06 31.77
CA LEU A 585 -14.53 5.38 33.19
C LEU A 585 -14.52 4.14 34.09
N THR A 586 -15.22 3.07 33.72
CA THR A 586 -15.40 1.88 34.57
C THR A 586 -14.48 0.71 34.23
N SER A 587 -13.83 0.71 33.06
CA SER A 587 -12.97 -0.39 32.62
C SER A 587 -11.53 -0.22 33.10
N PRO A 588 -10.87 -1.25 33.65
CA PRO A 588 -9.45 -1.18 34.02
C PRO A 588 -8.52 -1.14 32.81
N LEU A 589 -8.99 -1.55 31.63
CA LEU A 589 -8.29 -1.51 30.34
C LEU A 589 -9.07 -0.66 29.33
N LYS A 590 -8.38 0.05 28.45
CA LYS A 590 -8.97 0.99 27.48
C LYS A 590 -8.36 0.74 26.11
N PHE A 591 -9.17 0.14 25.23
CA PHE A 591 -8.78 -0.35 23.91
C PHE A 591 -7.45 -1.13 23.88
N PRO A 592 -7.31 -2.23 24.65
CA PRO A 592 -6.09 -3.03 24.65
C PRO A 592 -5.81 -3.63 23.26
N GLY A 593 -4.58 -3.47 22.76
CA GLY A 593 -4.21 -3.75 21.37
C GLY A 593 -3.80 -5.20 21.10
N LYS A 594 -2.88 -5.75 21.92
CA LYS A 594 -2.35 -7.12 21.80
C LYS A 594 -2.01 -7.72 23.18
N LEU A 595 -1.71 -9.01 23.13
CA LEU A 595 -1.26 -9.82 24.26
C LEU A 595 0.07 -10.51 23.93
N ALA A 596 0.90 -10.76 24.94
CA ALA A 596 2.00 -11.73 24.90
C ALA A 596 1.99 -12.58 26.18
N VAL A 597 2.45 -13.82 26.10
CA VAL A 597 2.29 -14.82 27.18
C VAL A 597 3.65 -15.37 27.62
N ASP A 598 3.83 -15.52 28.92
CA ASP A 598 4.95 -16.19 29.56
C ASP A 598 4.44 -17.33 30.46
N VAL A 599 4.24 -18.50 29.85
CA VAL A 599 3.72 -19.68 30.53
C VAL A 599 4.66 -20.18 31.64
N LEU A 600 5.97 -19.94 31.52
CA LEU A 600 6.96 -20.45 32.48
C LEU A 600 6.90 -19.76 33.84
N ASN A 601 6.56 -18.46 33.85
CA ASN A 601 6.45 -17.65 35.07
C ASN A 601 5.00 -17.26 35.39
N ASN A 602 4.02 -17.91 34.75
CA ASN A 602 2.58 -17.63 34.88
C ASN A 602 2.21 -16.15 34.64
N ARG A 603 2.70 -15.51 33.56
CA ARG A 603 2.43 -14.08 33.26
C ARG A 603 1.74 -13.86 31.91
N LEU A 604 0.85 -12.87 31.87
CA LEU A 604 0.22 -12.31 30.68
C LEU A 604 0.59 -10.81 30.58
N PHE A 605 1.15 -10.40 29.44
CA PHE A 605 1.43 -9.01 29.11
C PHE A 605 0.32 -8.47 28.20
N ILE A 606 -0.23 -7.30 28.54
CA ILE A 606 -1.34 -6.66 27.84
C ILE A 606 -0.91 -5.25 27.43
N SER A 607 -0.97 -4.90 26.14
CA SER A 607 -0.76 -3.52 25.70
C SER A 607 -2.06 -2.72 25.86
N ASP A 608 -2.14 -1.94 26.94
CA ASP A 608 -3.32 -1.17 27.32
C ASP A 608 -3.30 0.19 26.61
N SER A 609 -3.52 0.14 25.29
CA SER A 609 -3.06 1.16 24.34
C SER A 609 -3.55 2.57 24.67
N ASN A 610 -4.83 2.77 24.97
CA ASN A 610 -5.39 4.10 25.29
C ASN A 610 -5.21 4.54 26.75
N HIS A 611 -4.39 3.80 27.51
CA HIS A 611 -3.75 4.22 28.75
C HIS A 611 -2.20 4.31 28.62
N ASN A 612 -1.64 4.21 27.40
CA ASN A 612 -0.22 4.37 27.09
C ASN A 612 0.73 3.53 27.97
N ARG A 613 0.31 2.31 28.34
CA ARG A 613 1.04 1.44 29.28
C ARG A 613 0.97 -0.04 28.87
N ILE A 614 1.85 -0.84 29.45
CA ILE A 614 1.75 -2.30 29.47
C ILE A 614 1.24 -2.73 30.85
N VAL A 615 0.18 -3.52 30.90
CA VAL A 615 -0.31 -4.17 32.12
C VAL A 615 0.20 -5.61 32.16
N VAL A 616 0.59 -6.09 33.34
CA VAL A 616 1.03 -7.47 33.57
C VAL A 616 0.09 -8.12 34.58
N THR A 617 -0.57 -9.19 34.17
CA THR A 617 -1.36 -10.07 35.06
C THR A 617 -0.72 -11.44 35.15
N ASP A 618 -1.21 -12.29 36.05
CA ASP A 618 -1.05 -13.73 35.89
C ASP A 618 -1.99 -14.30 34.80
N LEU A 619 -1.97 -15.61 34.58
CA LEU A 619 -2.85 -16.27 33.60
C LEU A 619 -4.31 -16.43 34.08
N ASP A 620 -4.57 -16.27 35.38
CA ASP A 620 -5.92 -16.23 35.97
C ASP A 620 -6.54 -14.82 35.91
N GLY A 621 -5.74 -13.80 35.58
CA GLY A 621 -6.13 -12.40 35.41
C GLY A 621 -5.87 -11.50 36.61
N ASN A 622 -5.20 -11.98 37.67
CA ASN A 622 -4.83 -11.15 38.81
C ASN A 622 -3.71 -10.18 38.43
N TYR A 623 -3.83 -8.92 38.83
CA TYR A 623 -2.83 -7.89 38.54
C TYR A 623 -1.50 -8.17 39.28
N ILE A 624 -0.39 -8.14 38.54
CA ILE A 624 0.97 -8.24 39.09
C ILE A 624 1.62 -6.84 39.14
N MET A 625 1.68 -6.14 37.99
CA MET A 625 2.37 -4.86 37.84
C MET A 625 1.96 -4.15 36.54
N GLN A 626 2.53 -2.97 36.28
CA GLN A 626 2.45 -2.26 35.01
C GLN A 626 3.80 -1.64 34.62
N VAL A 627 3.92 -1.20 33.37
CA VAL A 627 5.03 -0.41 32.83
C VAL A 627 4.43 0.77 32.09
N GLY A 628 4.81 2.00 32.42
CA GLY A 628 4.18 3.22 31.91
C GLY A 628 3.21 3.87 32.92
N SER A 629 3.58 3.95 34.20
CA SER A 629 2.65 4.31 35.29
C SER A 629 2.06 5.72 35.24
N SER A 630 2.61 6.62 34.43
CA SER A 630 2.05 7.97 34.23
C SER A 630 0.80 8.00 33.34
N GLY A 631 0.68 7.06 32.38
CA GLY A 631 -0.34 7.08 31.33
C GLY A 631 -0.21 8.21 30.28
N GLU A 632 0.81 9.06 30.40
CA GLU A 632 1.12 10.15 29.48
C GLU A 632 1.73 9.63 28.17
N GLU A 633 1.40 10.29 27.05
CA GLU A 633 1.98 9.98 25.75
C GLU A 633 3.44 10.45 25.67
N GLY A 634 4.36 9.57 25.28
CA GLY A 634 5.75 9.94 25.04
C GLY A 634 6.69 8.76 24.80
N LEU A 635 7.96 9.05 24.50
CA LEU A 635 9.01 8.06 24.23
C LEU A 635 10.17 8.23 25.23
N ARG A 636 9.90 8.01 26.52
CA ARG A 636 10.90 8.11 27.61
C ARG A 636 11.27 6.70 28.09
N ASP A 637 12.55 6.37 28.01
CA ASP A 637 13.14 5.21 28.70
C ASP A 637 13.36 5.52 30.19
N GLY A 638 13.31 4.51 31.06
CA GLY A 638 13.57 4.69 32.49
C GLY A 638 13.24 3.46 33.33
N SER A 639 12.85 3.68 34.59
CA SER A 639 12.18 2.65 35.39
C SER A 639 10.80 2.31 34.81
N PHE A 640 10.16 1.24 35.30
CA PHE A 640 8.81 0.91 34.87
C PHE A 640 7.76 1.99 35.20
N ASP A 641 8.03 2.85 36.19
CA ASP A 641 7.16 4.00 36.52
C ASP A 641 7.47 5.26 35.70
N ASP A 642 8.75 5.51 35.40
CA ASP A 642 9.21 6.69 34.63
C ASP A 642 8.94 6.58 33.13
N ALA A 643 8.86 5.34 32.63
CA ALA A 643 8.66 5.02 31.23
C ALA A 643 7.35 5.60 30.68
N THR A 644 7.31 5.87 29.38
CA THR A 644 6.10 6.27 28.64
C THR A 644 6.05 5.57 27.29
N PHE A 645 4.83 5.37 26.78
CA PHE A 645 4.58 4.84 25.44
C PHE A 645 3.62 5.78 24.69
N ASN A 646 3.32 5.50 23.42
CA ASN A 646 2.25 6.17 22.68
C ASN A 646 1.43 5.13 21.89
N LYS A 647 0.27 4.78 22.46
CA LYS A 647 -0.66 3.74 22.00
C LYS A 647 0.02 2.42 21.61
N PRO A 648 0.81 1.79 22.51
CA PRO A 648 1.57 0.57 22.19
C PRO A 648 0.66 -0.55 21.68
N GLN A 649 1.13 -1.30 20.68
CA GLN A 649 0.37 -2.38 20.04
C GLN A 649 1.06 -3.73 20.22
N GLY A 650 1.90 -4.13 19.25
CA GLY A 650 2.54 -5.45 19.20
C GLY A 650 3.38 -5.76 20.43
N LEU A 651 3.22 -6.97 20.97
CA LEU A 651 4.00 -7.50 22.08
C LEU A 651 4.65 -8.83 21.68
N ALA A 652 5.93 -9.02 22.00
CA ALA A 652 6.64 -10.27 21.80
C ALA A 652 7.57 -10.55 22.99
N TYR A 653 7.30 -11.62 23.73
CA TYR A 653 8.10 -12.02 24.89
C TYR A 653 9.12 -13.11 24.54
N ASN A 654 10.36 -12.95 25.00
CA ASN A 654 11.46 -13.89 24.80
C ASN A 654 11.87 -14.53 26.13
N ALA A 655 11.28 -15.70 26.42
CA ALA A 655 11.54 -16.46 27.64
C ALA A 655 13.01 -16.84 27.87
N LYS A 656 13.82 -17.01 26.82
CA LYS A 656 15.26 -17.33 26.94
C LYS A 656 16.12 -16.13 27.37
N ARG A 657 15.57 -14.92 27.34
CA ARG A 657 16.26 -13.67 27.73
C ARG A 657 15.55 -12.89 28.84
N ASN A 658 14.31 -13.27 29.19
CA ASN A 658 13.41 -12.49 30.05
C ASN A 658 13.26 -11.04 29.53
N VAL A 659 12.91 -10.90 28.24
CA VAL A 659 12.75 -9.59 27.56
C VAL A 659 11.39 -9.53 26.88
N LEU A 660 10.66 -8.43 27.07
CA LEU A 660 9.45 -8.08 26.32
C LEU A 660 9.79 -6.99 25.29
N TYR A 661 9.58 -7.28 24.02
CA TYR A 661 9.62 -6.30 22.94
C TYR A 661 8.24 -5.69 22.74
N VAL A 662 8.18 -4.37 22.62
CA VAL A 662 6.95 -3.57 22.42
C VAL A 662 7.04 -2.79 21.12
N ALA A 663 6.04 -2.92 20.26
CA ALA A 663 5.84 -2.04 19.11
C ALA A 663 5.08 -0.78 19.56
N ASP A 664 5.84 0.27 19.82
CA ASP A 664 5.36 1.53 20.37
C ASP A 664 4.94 2.46 19.22
N THR A 665 3.66 2.38 18.87
CA THR A 665 3.23 2.48 17.46
C THR A 665 3.14 3.91 16.96
N GLU A 666 2.56 4.82 17.75
CA GLU A 666 2.45 6.25 17.42
C GLU A 666 3.76 7.00 17.70
N ASN A 667 4.68 6.39 18.44
CA ASN A 667 6.08 6.82 18.55
C ASN A 667 6.97 6.31 17.40
N HIS A 668 6.42 5.43 16.54
CA HIS A 668 7.14 4.73 15.46
C HIS A 668 8.40 3.96 15.94
N ALA A 669 8.35 3.41 17.16
CA ALA A 669 9.50 2.87 17.88
C ALA A 669 9.36 1.38 18.25
N LEU A 670 10.50 0.74 18.55
CA LEU A 670 10.58 -0.58 19.15
C LEU A 670 11.22 -0.46 20.54
N SER A 671 10.39 -0.48 21.58
CA SER A 671 10.84 -0.33 22.96
C SER A 671 11.16 -1.71 23.56
N VAL A 672 12.29 -1.82 24.27
CA VAL A 672 12.81 -3.09 24.77
C VAL A 672 12.76 -3.12 26.29
N ASN A 673 11.65 -3.65 26.83
CA ASN A 673 11.51 -3.87 28.26
C ASN A 673 12.30 -5.14 28.64
N ALA A 674 13.55 -4.96 29.05
CA ALA A 674 14.26 -5.98 29.81
C ALA A 674 13.48 -6.24 31.09
N ALA A 675 12.92 -7.45 31.24
CA ALA A 675 12.12 -7.79 32.40
C ALA A 675 13.06 -8.24 33.54
N GLU A 676 13.85 -7.31 34.06
CA GLU A 676 14.49 -7.43 35.38
C GLU A 676 13.44 -7.34 36.51
N VAL A 677 12.42 -8.21 36.42
CA VAL A 677 11.66 -8.72 37.56
C VAL A 677 12.58 -9.69 38.29
N ALA A 678 13.65 -9.13 38.87
CA ALA A 678 14.64 -9.87 39.65
C ALA A 678 14.01 -10.27 40.99
N ASP A 679 13.85 -11.57 41.20
CA ASP A 679 13.81 -12.28 42.48
C ASP A 679 13.23 -11.49 43.67
N LYS A 680 11.94 -11.11 43.55
CA LYS A 680 11.14 -10.49 44.63
C LYS A 680 9.91 -11.29 45.04
N ILE A 681 9.86 -12.57 44.66
CA ILE A 681 8.90 -13.55 45.19
C ILE A 681 9.65 -14.82 45.62
N HIS A 682 10.57 -14.67 46.58
CA HIS A 682 11.07 -15.73 47.47
C HIS A 682 11.53 -15.12 48.81
#